data_AF-A0A8B9K407-F1
#
_entry.id   AF-A0A8B9K407-F1
#
_cell.length_a   1.000
_cell.length_b   1.000
_cell.length_c   1.000
_cell.angle_alpha   90.00
_cell.angle_beta   90.00
_cell.angle_gamma   90.00
#
_symmetry.space_group_name_H-M   'P 1'
#
loop_
_entity.id
_entity.type
_entity.pdbx_description
1 polymer ?
#
loop_
_entity_poly.entity_id
_entity_poly.type
_entity_poly.pdbx_seq_one_letter_code
_entity_poly.pdbx_strand_id
1 'polypeptide(L)'
;FKEFPTPSVCMSQMENFILYEEIGRGSKSVVYKGRRKGSIHFVAIICSEKTMRPELTNHVRLAHDLKHDNVVSFYEWYETSNHLWLVEELCTGGTLDSVISQDECLSDDIVREFAKDLIKGLKYIHDSGIVFSDLTPAKILLDGPGTLKYSNFGLAKAQGENLEDFFALVMSEDGGDKECATPTKNIRNRAQGSPLYCAPELLRGSTTNISSDLWALGCILYQMFTGNPPFVSETFTELVDLILHEDPPPPVQKGNITNSCFTCSPPSHEFQSLLQGLLQKDPLNRLNWEQLLLHPFWRGAFLVEGSSDGVENEDASLTSRDIKYMRIISYSVVLHIVFFLYLFFSESMTEFRPKPVLETGARESIFLLRYVSPRHINFDSTVLEDFQCDGGANIKALLYTDSDLTVTPIMDNPKILKTAPVRFDSKTLCVSAYSAERLVCLSSGDWSAFLQQICSVLESVERQGSGTTNSPRAKLNLLCYLCCVSGHRDTATRLMHSQLFPVLIQQLKHAPNWDVKNKVMRVIGLLATHCTEIREDVPIAEAVAMFTELIRENFRNSKLKQCLLPPLGELLYLIATQESVEATSCHPGTAWARLFLKEELVVNHMAAKIIENVCSRECQCAQGFITAEVGPALWYLFTHSAVDALRVSAMSALCRITRHSAGAFQSVIDKVGLPSILSCLVSGISRVQQHILTMFATMLASGAHLHRLVQDRDFVVKIIRSLESPSSVIRAKAFLVLLQVLMNNREMLLLCCNSRLVMYIERDIRKATPGKEQQSGNEYLSKCLALFIRHTVRELPAILDDILSALGNIVGRKHPSTAQTRQLKQSLPMMAVVLQLLTSQIFRPQVVNEEFLIKFGALLVKRDPTKTLEWRVVSLRVLSEITLLLLSQEAVEEGEREKRRAWDGKGSSSNTRLLTLITQDLLPQYESLLLEPDPVPVYALKLLGSLTEHSTPVNRLVRESRLLPVIFQVVAEHQNNILGGTMQNAMALLTNLIGQKDTDLQPFYQQGIIELVCGVFVEAAVLYIEKEEQSGVKSCSSILLSLLDIIHCLLKHLSSVVRLALQSDSDGDTETAEELLLVNKPLTDLNSLLIQMLPCGDGEVYEEASQCVSLLAQLYGGDGADHLHPEDLLSLAHTLQIHPGPRQQRLLLRVLKRLVSDSSMCWYTARLNYIHIFPSYTDSDYSPSTMPGLNTNTNPVKVDRFL
;
A
#
# COMPACT_ATOMS: atom_id res chain seq x y z
N PHE A 1 -21.86 -9.38 -29.01
CA PHE A 1 -20.45 -9.70 -28.73
C PHE A 1 -19.72 -8.40 -28.46
N LYS A 2 -19.08 -8.24 -27.29
CA LYS A 2 -18.04 -7.21 -27.13
C LYS A 2 -16.90 -7.59 -28.10
N GLU A 3 -16.18 -6.62 -28.66
CA GLU A 3 -14.97 -6.91 -29.41
C GLU A 3 -13.98 -7.66 -28.50
N PHE A 4 -13.40 -8.76 -28.98
CA PHE A 4 -12.44 -9.52 -28.20
C PHE A 4 -11.15 -8.71 -28.04
N PRO A 5 -10.56 -8.61 -26.84
CA PRO A 5 -9.28 -7.93 -26.65
C PRO A 5 -8.20 -8.73 -27.39
N THR A 6 -7.78 -8.24 -28.56
CA THR A 6 -6.71 -8.86 -29.36
C THR A 6 -5.36 -8.68 -28.67
N PRO A 7 -4.42 -9.64 -28.81
CA PRO A 7 -3.10 -9.49 -28.23
C PRO A 7 -2.36 -8.37 -28.95
N SER A 8 -1.70 -7.48 -28.20
CA SER A 8 -0.91 -6.41 -28.82
C SER A 8 0.38 -7.00 -29.42
N VAL A 9 0.44 -7.03 -30.75
CA VAL A 9 1.55 -7.60 -31.52
C VAL A 9 2.71 -6.62 -31.60
N CYS A 10 3.63 -6.66 -30.63
CA CYS A 10 4.88 -5.89 -30.73
C CYS A 10 6.02 -6.44 -29.86
N MET A 11 7.21 -6.64 -30.45
CA MET A 11 8.41 -7.06 -29.70
C MET A 11 8.86 -6.03 -28.66
N SER A 12 8.61 -4.74 -28.90
CA SER A 12 9.00 -3.65 -27.99
C SER A 12 8.24 -3.65 -26.65
N GLN A 13 7.08 -4.31 -26.56
CA GLN A 13 6.26 -4.25 -25.35
C GLN A 13 6.75 -5.18 -24.24
N MET A 14 7.36 -6.32 -24.57
CA MET A 14 8.02 -7.17 -23.56
C MET A 14 9.28 -6.51 -22.98
N GLU A 15 9.88 -5.54 -23.69
CA GLU A 15 10.95 -4.72 -23.11
C GLU A 15 10.49 -3.90 -21.90
N ASN A 16 9.18 -3.75 -21.67
CA ASN A 16 8.66 -3.04 -20.51
C ASN A 16 8.73 -3.84 -19.21
N PHE A 17 9.24 -5.08 -19.25
CA PHE A 17 9.41 -5.94 -18.09
C PHE A 17 10.87 -6.38 -17.91
N ILE A 18 11.24 -6.65 -16.66
CA ILE A 18 12.48 -7.32 -16.28
C ILE A 18 12.06 -8.69 -15.78
N LEU A 19 12.47 -9.75 -16.47
CA LEU A 19 12.34 -11.13 -16.01
C LEU A 19 13.47 -11.43 -15.00
N TYR A 20 13.14 -12.20 -13.97
CA TYR A 20 14.06 -12.70 -12.96
C TYR A 20 14.05 -14.24 -12.99
N GLU A 21 13.98 -14.89 -11.82
CA GLU A 21 13.90 -16.34 -11.71
C GLU A 21 12.63 -16.94 -12.34
N GLU A 22 12.78 -18.17 -12.85
CA GLU A 22 11.67 -19.08 -13.10
C GLU A 22 11.07 -19.50 -11.75
N ILE A 23 9.75 -19.36 -11.60
CA ILE A 23 9.01 -19.69 -10.37
C ILE A 23 8.05 -20.88 -10.56
N GLY A 24 7.83 -21.32 -11.80
CA GLY A 24 7.02 -22.50 -12.10
C GLY A 24 7.13 -22.91 -13.56
N ARG A 25 6.85 -24.19 -13.85
CA ARG A 25 6.91 -24.76 -15.20
C ARG A 25 5.79 -25.77 -15.41
N GLY A 26 4.96 -25.52 -16.41
CA GLY A 26 4.01 -26.47 -16.95
C GLY A 26 4.59 -27.24 -18.14
N SER A 27 3.79 -28.11 -18.74
CA SER A 27 4.18 -28.89 -19.93
C SER A 27 4.40 -28.05 -21.18
N LYS A 28 3.73 -26.90 -21.29
CA LYS A 28 3.75 -25.98 -22.45
C LYS A 28 3.95 -24.51 -22.07
N SER A 29 4.30 -24.25 -20.81
CA SER A 29 4.44 -22.90 -20.26
C SER A 29 5.51 -22.81 -19.18
N VAL A 30 6.11 -21.64 -19.05
CA VAL A 30 7.11 -21.32 -18.02
C VAL A 30 6.71 -19.99 -17.38
N VAL A 31 6.62 -19.97 -16.05
CA VAL A 31 6.25 -18.81 -15.26
C VAL A 31 7.52 -18.19 -14.70
N TYR A 32 7.77 -16.93 -15.06
CA TYR A 32 8.86 -16.13 -14.54
C TYR A 32 8.33 -15.10 -13.56
N LYS A 33 9.12 -14.80 -12.53
CA LYS A 33 8.93 -13.59 -11.76
C LYS A 33 9.34 -12.39 -12.60
N GLY A 34 8.44 -11.44 -12.78
CA GLY A 34 8.67 -10.21 -13.51
C GLY A 34 8.63 -8.97 -12.62
N ARG A 35 9.15 -7.86 -13.14
CA ARG A 35 8.89 -6.50 -12.61
C ARG A 35 8.75 -5.54 -13.78
N ARG A 36 7.66 -4.77 -13.83
CA ARG A 36 7.50 -3.71 -14.84
C ARG A 36 8.64 -2.70 -14.70
N LYS A 37 9.38 -2.42 -15.78
CA LYS A 37 10.42 -1.39 -15.83
C LYS A 37 9.77 -0.08 -15.41
N GLY A 38 10.35 0.56 -14.40
CA GLY A 38 9.77 1.75 -13.81
C GLY A 38 8.74 1.53 -12.70
N SER A 39 8.52 0.29 -12.27
CA SER A 39 7.69 -0.03 -11.11
C SER A 39 8.51 -0.77 -10.04
N ILE A 40 8.03 -0.77 -8.81
CA ILE A 40 8.47 -1.72 -7.76
C ILE A 40 7.51 -2.91 -7.62
N HIS A 41 6.38 -2.89 -8.33
CA HIS A 41 5.41 -3.98 -8.38
C HIS A 41 5.99 -5.14 -9.19
N PHE A 42 6.10 -6.30 -8.53
CA PHE A 42 6.42 -7.56 -9.17
C PHE A 42 5.14 -8.21 -9.72
N VAL A 43 5.30 -9.03 -10.75
CA VAL A 43 4.23 -9.68 -11.51
C VAL A 43 4.63 -11.12 -11.82
N ALA A 44 3.67 -12.01 -12.06
CA ALA A 44 3.93 -13.28 -12.72
C ALA A 44 3.90 -13.06 -14.24
N ILE A 45 4.90 -13.57 -14.96
CA ILE A 45 4.98 -13.52 -16.43
C ILE A 45 4.98 -14.96 -16.95
N ILE A 46 3.84 -15.39 -17.48
CA ILE A 46 3.62 -16.73 -18.01
C ILE A 46 3.95 -16.71 -19.50
N CYS A 47 5.06 -17.35 -19.87
CA CYS A 47 5.46 -17.59 -21.25
C CYS A 47 4.88 -18.95 -21.70
N SER A 48 4.08 -18.98 -22.76
CA SER A 48 3.44 -20.20 -23.26
C SER A 48 3.65 -20.40 -24.75
N GLU A 49 3.63 -21.66 -25.20
CA GLU A 49 3.58 -21.98 -26.63
C GLU A 49 2.34 -21.39 -27.30
N LYS A 50 2.46 -21.00 -28.59
CA LYS A 50 1.29 -20.59 -29.39
C LYS A 50 0.19 -21.66 -29.50
N THR A 51 0.53 -22.93 -29.29
CA THR A 51 -0.45 -24.03 -29.29
C THR A 51 -1.48 -23.91 -28.16
N MET A 52 -1.25 -23.05 -27.16
CA MET A 52 -2.14 -22.72 -26.04
C MET A 52 -3.05 -21.49 -26.30
N ARG A 53 -3.14 -20.99 -27.54
CA ARG A 53 -3.97 -19.81 -27.89
C ARG A 53 -5.44 -19.95 -27.43
N PRO A 54 -6.17 -21.07 -27.68
CA PRO A 54 -7.56 -21.19 -27.24
C PRO A 54 -7.73 -21.06 -25.72
N GLU A 55 -6.88 -21.75 -24.96
CA GLU A 55 -6.89 -21.76 -23.50
C GLU A 55 -6.54 -20.38 -22.92
N LEU A 56 -5.53 -19.69 -23.48
CA LEU A 56 -5.14 -18.36 -23.03
C LEU A 56 -6.15 -17.27 -23.41
N THR A 57 -6.70 -17.28 -24.63
CA THR A 57 -7.77 -16.34 -25.01
C THR A 57 -9.01 -16.54 -24.14
N ASN A 58 -9.33 -17.79 -23.79
CA ASN A 58 -10.43 -18.10 -22.86
C ASN A 58 -10.14 -17.60 -21.43
N HIS A 59 -8.92 -17.77 -20.95
CA HIS A 59 -8.51 -17.20 -19.67
C HIS A 59 -8.63 -15.67 -19.66
N VAL A 60 -8.06 -14.98 -20.65
CA VAL A 60 -8.06 -13.50 -20.70
C VAL A 60 -9.47 -12.94 -20.80
N ARG A 61 -10.34 -13.46 -21.68
CA ARG A 61 -11.71 -12.93 -21.84
C ARG A 61 -12.55 -13.04 -20.57
N LEU A 62 -12.27 -14.04 -19.72
CA LEU A 62 -13.01 -14.28 -18.48
C LEU A 62 -12.39 -13.57 -17.28
N ALA A 63 -11.06 -13.49 -17.19
CA ALA A 63 -10.34 -12.89 -16.06
C ALA A 63 -10.21 -11.36 -16.14
N HIS A 64 -10.23 -10.75 -17.33
CA HIS A 64 -9.95 -9.32 -17.53
C HIS A 64 -10.80 -8.37 -16.66
N ASP A 65 -12.10 -8.65 -16.52
CA ASP A 65 -13.03 -7.80 -15.77
C ASP A 65 -13.18 -8.24 -14.29
N LEU A 66 -12.57 -9.36 -13.85
CA LEU A 66 -12.68 -9.88 -12.48
C LEU A 66 -11.73 -9.17 -11.52
N LYS A 67 -12.24 -8.68 -10.39
CA LYS A 67 -11.46 -8.00 -9.34
C LYS A 67 -11.97 -8.40 -7.96
N HIS A 68 -11.27 -9.34 -7.32
CA HIS A 68 -11.66 -9.88 -6.02
C HIS A 68 -10.42 -10.40 -5.27
N ASP A 69 -10.37 -10.26 -3.94
CA ASP A 69 -9.20 -10.63 -3.12
C ASP A 69 -8.77 -12.10 -3.32
N ASN A 70 -9.73 -12.99 -3.60
CA ASN A 70 -9.52 -14.42 -3.84
C ASN A 70 -9.45 -14.81 -5.34
N VAL A 71 -9.18 -13.88 -6.26
CA VAL A 71 -8.98 -14.18 -7.69
C VAL A 71 -7.71 -13.48 -8.16
N VAL A 72 -6.84 -14.19 -8.90
CA VAL A 72 -5.60 -13.63 -9.43
C VAL A 72 -5.90 -12.50 -10.41
N SER A 73 -5.33 -11.31 -10.17
CA SER A 73 -5.57 -10.15 -11.02
C SER A 73 -4.84 -10.29 -12.37
N PHE A 74 -5.60 -10.25 -13.47
CA PHE A 74 -5.05 -10.06 -14.81
C PHE A 74 -4.52 -8.63 -15.00
N TYR A 75 -3.40 -8.46 -15.71
CA TYR A 75 -2.87 -7.14 -16.08
C TYR A 75 -2.80 -6.92 -17.59
N GLU A 76 -1.92 -7.65 -18.30
CA GLU A 76 -1.55 -7.38 -19.70
C GLU A 76 -1.22 -8.72 -20.39
N TRP A 77 -1.44 -8.84 -21.70
CA TRP A 77 -1.01 -10.00 -22.49
C TRP A 77 -0.48 -9.61 -23.86
N TYR A 78 0.47 -10.39 -24.39
CA TYR A 78 1.23 -10.07 -25.58
C TYR A 78 1.47 -11.31 -26.45
N GLU A 79 1.64 -11.08 -27.73
CA GLU A 79 2.10 -12.10 -28.67
C GLU A 79 3.47 -11.72 -29.26
N THR A 80 4.41 -12.67 -29.23
CA THR A 80 5.71 -12.57 -29.91
C THR A 80 5.77 -13.55 -31.07
N SER A 81 6.87 -13.58 -31.82
CA SER A 81 7.07 -14.51 -32.94
C SER A 81 6.86 -15.98 -32.55
N ASN A 82 7.31 -16.39 -31.35
CA ASN A 82 7.34 -17.80 -30.94
C ASN A 82 6.46 -18.13 -29.73
N HIS A 83 6.07 -17.15 -28.92
CA HIS A 83 5.37 -17.38 -27.63
C HIS A 83 4.25 -16.38 -27.38
N LEU A 84 3.25 -16.82 -26.62
CA LEU A 84 2.23 -16.00 -25.97
C LEU A 84 2.69 -15.66 -24.55
N TRP A 85 2.51 -14.42 -24.13
CA TRP A 85 2.94 -13.91 -22.84
C TRP A 85 1.74 -13.35 -22.08
N LEU A 86 1.53 -13.82 -20.86
CA LEU A 86 0.44 -13.41 -19.98
C LEU A 86 1.05 -12.81 -18.69
N VAL A 87 0.60 -11.63 -18.30
CA VAL A 87 1.11 -10.89 -17.12
C VAL A 87 0.01 -10.77 -16.08
N GLU A 88 0.26 -11.34 -14.91
CA GLU A 88 -0.70 -11.45 -13.80
C GLU A 88 -0.07 -11.00 -12.46
N GLU A 89 -0.91 -10.95 -11.42
CA GLU A 89 -0.52 -10.80 -10.03
C GLU A 89 0.46 -11.90 -9.55
N LEU A 90 1.54 -11.49 -8.87
CA LEU A 90 2.52 -12.44 -8.35
C LEU A 90 2.09 -13.03 -7.01
N CYS A 91 1.55 -14.25 -7.04
CA CYS A 91 1.34 -15.06 -5.85
C CYS A 91 2.65 -15.76 -5.43
N THR A 92 3.17 -15.48 -4.23
CA THR A 92 4.52 -15.93 -3.80
C THR A 92 4.53 -17.15 -2.88
N GLY A 93 3.37 -17.60 -2.38
CA GLY A 93 3.24 -18.76 -1.50
C GLY A 93 3.11 -20.12 -2.22
N GLY A 94 3.17 -20.14 -3.55
CA GLY A 94 3.07 -21.36 -4.35
C GLY A 94 1.63 -21.79 -4.64
N THR A 95 1.43 -23.05 -5.05
CA THR A 95 0.09 -23.65 -5.26
C THR A 95 -0.41 -24.33 -3.99
N LEU A 96 -1.72 -24.40 -3.80
CA LEU A 96 -2.33 -25.19 -2.71
C LEU A 96 -1.92 -26.68 -2.81
N ASP A 97 -1.77 -27.21 -4.03
CA ASP A 97 -1.21 -28.55 -4.27
C ASP A 97 0.19 -28.74 -3.65
N SER A 98 1.06 -27.72 -3.76
CA SER A 98 2.40 -27.75 -3.17
C SER A 98 2.38 -27.64 -1.65
N VAL A 99 1.39 -26.97 -1.06
CA VAL A 99 1.19 -26.88 0.40
C VAL A 99 0.73 -28.24 0.94
N ILE A 100 -0.31 -28.83 0.34
CA ILE A 100 -0.82 -30.16 0.73
C ILE A 100 0.29 -31.23 0.59
N SER A 101 1.10 -31.15 -0.46
CA SER A 101 2.22 -32.08 -0.70
C SER A 101 3.39 -31.91 0.29
N GLN A 102 3.55 -30.73 0.89
CA GLN A 102 4.62 -30.45 1.88
C GLN A 102 4.20 -30.81 3.29
N ASP A 103 2.95 -30.49 3.68
CA ASP A 103 2.44 -30.70 5.03
C ASP A 103 1.84 -32.11 5.24
N GLU A 104 1.68 -32.90 4.17
CA GLU A 104 1.00 -34.20 4.06
C GLU A 104 -0.51 -34.17 4.41
N CYS A 105 -0.94 -33.37 5.39
CA CYS A 105 -2.34 -33.13 5.74
C CYS A 105 -2.50 -31.84 6.56
N LEU A 106 -3.65 -31.17 6.42
CA LEU A 106 -3.98 -29.93 7.16
C LEU A 106 -4.95 -30.20 8.31
N SER A 107 -4.86 -29.39 9.36
CA SER A 107 -5.77 -29.46 10.53
C SER A 107 -7.15 -28.85 10.21
N ASP A 108 -8.18 -29.28 10.94
CA ASP A 108 -9.58 -28.84 10.74
C ASP A 108 -9.73 -27.31 10.74
N ASP A 109 -9.06 -26.59 11.65
CA ASP A 109 -9.11 -25.12 11.70
C ASP A 109 -8.35 -24.46 10.52
N ILE A 110 -7.24 -25.02 10.04
CA ILE A 110 -6.53 -24.51 8.84
C ILE A 110 -7.38 -24.75 7.59
N VAL A 111 -7.96 -25.95 7.46
CA VAL A 111 -8.91 -26.27 6.37
C VAL A 111 -10.10 -25.31 6.41
N ARG A 112 -10.60 -24.96 7.60
CA ARG A 112 -11.70 -24.01 7.79
C ARG A 112 -11.37 -22.59 7.31
N GLU A 113 -10.20 -22.04 7.64
CA GLU A 113 -9.80 -20.71 7.16
C GLU A 113 -9.56 -20.69 5.65
N PHE A 114 -8.81 -21.67 5.13
CA PHE A 114 -8.58 -21.80 3.68
C PHE A 114 -9.89 -22.00 2.90
N ALA A 115 -10.81 -22.82 3.40
CA ALA A 115 -12.10 -23.03 2.76
C ALA A 115 -12.98 -21.77 2.71
N LYS A 116 -12.86 -20.84 3.68
CA LYS A 116 -13.59 -19.56 3.61
C LYS A 116 -13.15 -18.73 2.39
N ASP A 117 -11.86 -18.72 2.08
CA ASP A 117 -11.31 -17.99 0.94
C ASP A 117 -11.73 -18.64 -0.40
N LEU A 118 -11.72 -19.98 -0.45
CA LEU A 118 -12.27 -20.73 -1.58
C LEU A 118 -13.74 -20.38 -1.83
N ILE A 119 -14.55 -20.37 -0.77
CA ILE A 119 -15.99 -20.03 -0.85
C ILE A 119 -16.23 -18.61 -1.34
N LYS A 120 -15.51 -17.60 -0.82
CA LYS A 120 -15.64 -16.21 -1.29
C LYS A 120 -15.27 -16.09 -2.77
N GLY A 121 -14.13 -16.66 -3.17
CA GLY A 121 -13.65 -16.62 -4.56
C GLY A 121 -14.59 -17.32 -5.54
N LEU A 122 -14.98 -18.57 -5.24
CA LEU A 122 -15.87 -19.35 -6.11
C LEU A 122 -17.28 -18.75 -6.16
N LYS A 123 -17.79 -18.19 -5.04
CA LYS A 123 -19.06 -17.47 -5.05
C LYS A 123 -19.00 -16.24 -5.95
N TYR A 124 -17.96 -15.42 -5.85
CA TYR A 124 -17.77 -14.27 -6.73
C TYR A 124 -17.69 -14.67 -8.22
N ILE A 125 -17.01 -15.77 -8.55
CA ILE A 125 -16.93 -16.31 -9.91
C ILE A 125 -18.33 -16.76 -10.41
N HIS A 126 -19.08 -17.50 -9.59
CA HIS A 126 -20.43 -17.96 -9.92
C HIS A 126 -21.45 -16.80 -10.02
N ASP A 127 -21.40 -15.84 -9.11
CA ASP A 127 -22.23 -14.62 -9.14
C ASP A 127 -21.91 -13.74 -10.37
N SER A 128 -20.69 -13.84 -10.91
CA SER A 128 -20.28 -13.23 -12.19
C SER A 128 -20.74 -14.01 -13.43
N GLY A 129 -21.49 -15.11 -13.27
CA GLY A 129 -22.02 -15.93 -14.36
C GLY A 129 -21.01 -16.90 -14.98
N ILE A 130 -19.88 -17.16 -14.32
CA ILE A 130 -18.80 -18.02 -14.80
C ILE A 130 -18.82 -19.35 -14.04
N VAL A 131 -18.57 -20.46 -14.74
CA VAL A 131 -18.36 -21.80 -14.17
C VAL A 131 -16.89 -22.16 -14.37
N PHE A 132 -16.17 -22.45 -13.29
CA PHE A 132 -14.72 -22.67 -13.30
C PHE A 132 -14.33 -23.98 -14.00
N SER A 133 -15.19 -25.01 -13.92
CA SER A 133 -15.17 -26.25 -14.74
C SER A 133 -13.97 -27.20 -14.61
N ASP A 134 -12.82 -26.76 -14.11
CA ASP A 134 -11.64 -27.59 -13.84
C ASP A 134 -10.92 -27.10 -12.58
N LEU A 135 -11.62 -27.24 -11.45
CA LEU A 135 -11.18 -26.82 -10.12
C LEU A 135 -10.24 -27.85 -9.51
N THR A 136 -8.97 -27.47 -9.31
CA THR A 136 -7.91 -28.33 -8.76
C THR A 136 -6.97 -27.53 -7.82
N PRO A 137 -6.30 -28.17 -6.85
CA PRO A 137 -5.35 -27.48 -5.95
C PRO A 137 -4.17 -26.82 -6.68
N ALA A 138 -3.82 -27.30 -7.88
CA ALA A 138 -2.74 -26.72 -8.70
C ALA A 138 -3.11 -25.37 -9.33
N LYS A 139 -4.41 -25.03 -9.40
CA LYS A 139 -4.94 -23.75 -9.92
C LYS A 139 -5.37 -22.78 -8.83
N ILE A 140 -5.03 -23.08 -7.58
CA ILE A 140 -5.27 -22.19 -6.45
C ILE A 140 -3.91 -21.81 -5.90
N LEU A 141 -3.62 -20.51 -5.83
CA LEU A 141 -2.33 -19.98 -5.40
C LEU A 141 -2.43 -19.36 -4.01
N LEU A 142 -1.34 -19.40 -3.24
CA LEU A 142 -1.17 -18.56 -2.05
C LEU A 142 -0.43 -17.27 -2.43
N ASP A 143 -0.93 -16.13 -1.96
CA ASP A 143 -0.18 -14.88 -1.95
C ASP A 143 0.87 -14.84 -0.82
N GLY A 144 1.48 -13.67 -0.60
CA GLY A 144 2.51 -13.47 0.43
C GLY A 144 2.03 -13.61 1.89
N PRO A 145 0.83 -13.10 2.28
CA PRO A 145 0.26 -13.34 3.61
C PRO A 145 -0.44 -14.69 3.80
N GLY A 146 -0.79 -15.41 2.73
CA GLY A 146 -1.40 -16.74 2.79
C GLY A 146 -2.89 -16.81 2.43
N THR A 147 -3.43 -15.79 1.76
CA THR A 147 -4.78 -15.80 1.16
C THR A 147 -4.79 -16.74 -0.05
N LEU A 148 -5.87 -17.52 -0.22
CA LEU A 148 -6.05 -18.36 -1.41
C LEU A 148 -6.67 -17.58 -2.57
N LYS A 149 -6.09 -17.72 -3.77
CA LYS A 149 -6.57 -17.06 -5.01
C LYS A 149 -6.74 -18.04 -6.17
N TYR A 150 -7.88 -17.98 -6.85
CA TYR A 150 -8.16 -18.76 -8.06
C TYR A 150 -7.34 -18.21 -9.26
N SER A 151 -6.67 -19.09 -9.99
CA SER A 151 -5.89 -18.79 -11.20
C SER A 151 -6.27 -19.72 -12.36
N ASN A 152 -5.78 -19.44 -13.58
CA ASN A 152 -5.95 -20.33 -14.74
C ASN A 152 -7.41 -20.68 -15.11
N PHE A 153 -8.17 -19.64 -15.46
CA PHE A 153 -9.49 -19.70 -16.12
C PHE A 153 -9.49 -20.35 -17.54
N GLY A 154 -8.42 -21.03 -17.97
CA GLY A 154 -8.28 -21.50 -19.36
C GLY A 154 -9.32 -22.55 -19.80
N LEU A 155 -9.95 -23.25 -18.85
CA LEU A 155 -11.08 -24.16 -19.08
C LEU A 155 -12.41 -23.68 -18.46
N ALA A 156 -12.43 -22.48 -17.87
CA ALA A 156 -13.66 -21.88 -17.37
C ALA A 156 -14.57 -21.46 -18.54
N LYS A 157 -15.85 -21.24 -18.28
CA LYS A 157 -16.83 -20.87 -19.31
C LYS A 157 -17.96 -20.03 -18.73
N ALA A 158 -18.66 -19.26 -19.57
CA ALA A 158 -19.92 -18.66 -19.15
C ALA A 158 -20.99 -19.73 -18.93
N GLN A 159 -21.93 -19.49 -18.01
CA GLN A 159 -23.00 -20.45 -17.74
C GLN A 159 -23.86 -20.69 -18.99
N GLY A 160 -23.97 -21.96 -19.41
CA GLY A 160 -24.67 -22.37 -20.64
C GLY A 160 -23.83 -22.34 -21.93
N GLU A 161 -22.56 -21.92 -21.87
CA GLU A 161 -21.66 -21.90 -23.02
C GLU A 161 -21.08 -23.30 -23.34
N ASN A 162 -20.84 -23.57 -24.63
CA ASN A 162 -20.07 -24.72 -25.09
C ASN A 162 -18.62 -24.30 -25.38
N LEU A 163 -17.68 -24.77 -24.55
CA LEU A 163 -16.26 -24.44 -24.68
C LEU A 163 -15.62 -25.07 -25.94
N GLU A 164 -16.13 -26.21 -26.41
CA GLU A 164 -15.62 -26.87 -27.64
C GLU A 164 -15.81 -25.98 -28.87
N ASP A 165 -16.98 -25.31 -28.98
CA ASP A 165 -17.28 -24.39 -30.09
C ASP A 165 -16.41 -23.13 -30.02
N PHE A 166 -16.17 -22.60 -28.82
CA PHE A 166 -15.26 -21.45 -28.63
C PHE A 166 -13.81 -21.78 -29.04
N PHE A 167 -13.30 -22.95 -28.63
CA PHE A 167 -11.97 -23.40 -29.03
C PHE A 167 -11.87 -23.64 -30.55
N ALA A 168 -12.92 -24.16 -31.19
CA ALA A 168 -12.96 -24.32 -32.64
C ALA A 168 -12.89 -22.96 -33.38
N LEU A 169 -13.59 -21.93 -32.87
CA LEU A 169 -13.56 -20.58 -33.44
C LEU A 169 -12.16 -19.95 -33.33
N VAL A 170 -11.54 -19.93 -32.15
CA VAL A 170 -10.20 -19.34 -31.95
C VAL A 170 -9.13 -20.05 -32.80
N MET A 171 -9.26 -21.35 -33.02
CA MET A 171 -8.36 -22.10 -33.91
C MET A 171 -8.57 -21.82 -35.41
N SER A 172 -9.67 -21.19 -35.80
CA SER A 172 -9.99 -20.90 -37.22
C SER A 172 -9.51 -19.53 -37.71
N GLU A 173 -9.14 -18.62 -36.80
CA GLU A 173 -8.70 -17.25 -37.11
C GLU A 173 -7.20 -17.15 -37.45
N ASP A 174 -6.38 -18.14 -37.03
CA ASP A 174 -4.93 -18.11 -37.22
C ASP A 174 -4.56 -18.69 -38.60
N GLY A 175 -4.13 -17.81 -39.53
CA GLY A 175 -4.05 -18.07 -40.97
C GLY A 175 -2.94 -19.01 -41.47
N GLY A 176 -2.53 -20.00 -40.68
CA GLY A 176 -1.52 -21.01 -41.04
C GLY A 176 -2.11 -22.19 -41.82
N ASP A 177 -1.53 -22.48 -42.98
CA ASP A 177 -1.65 -23.67 -43.83
C ASP A 177 -2.88 -24.60 -43.66
N LYS A 178 -3.79 -24.53 -44.65
CA LYS A 178 -5.04 -25.31 -44.75
C LYS A 178 -4.87 -26.84 -44.96
N GLU A 179 -3.75 -27.44 -44.57
CA GLU A 179 -3.48 -28.88 -44.75
C GLU A 179 -3.59 -29.72 -43.47
N CYS A 180 -3.81 -29.12 -42.29
CA CYS A 180 -4.06 -29.89 -41.06
C CYS A 180 -5.44 -29.61 -40.45
N ALA A 181 -6.47 -30.27 -41.00
CA ALA A 181 -7.76 -30.42 -40.35
C ALA A 181 -7.58 -31.24 -39.05
N THR A 182 -7.24 -30.56 -37.95
CA THR A 182 -7.09 -31.24 -36.65
C THR A 182 -8.42 -31.86 -36.23
N PRO A 183 -8.47 -33.16 -35.88
CA PRO A 183 -9.73 -33.85 -35.66
C PRO A 183 -10.44 -33.29 -34.42
N THR A 184 -11.77 -33.21 -34.45
CA THR A 184 -12.64 -32.76 -33.34
C THR A 184 -12.35 -33.46 -32.01
N LYS A 185 -11.83 -34.69 -32.03
CA LYS A 185 -11.30 -35.38 -30.83
C LYS A 185 -10.24 -34.58 -30.08
N ASN A 186 -9.36 -33.85 -30.77
CA ASN A 186 -8.31 -33.05 -30.12
C ASN A 186 -8.86 -31.82 -29.39
N ILE A 187 -9.96 -31.24 -29.88
CA ILE A 187 -10.63 -30.11 -29.22
C ILE A 187 -11.34 -30.60 -27.95
N ARG A 188 -12.09 -31.69 -28.05
CA ARG A 188 -12.75 -32.33 -26.90
C ARG A 188 -11.77 -32.77 -25.80
N ASN A 189 -10.60 -33.31 -26.19
CA ASN A 189 -9.54 -33.65 -25.24
C ASN A 189 -8.88 -32.42 -24.59
N ARG A 190 -8.86 -31.25 -25.25
CA ARG A 190 -8.39 -29.98 -24.65
C ARG A 190 -9.40 -29.37 -23.68
N ALA A 191 -10.70 -29.57 -23.93
CA ALA A 191 -11.79 -29.05 -23.10
C ALA A 191 -12.09 -29.89 -21.84
N GLN A 192 -11.37 -31.00 -21.61
CA GLN A 192 -11.54 -31.87 -20.45
C GLN A 192 -10.62 -31.47 -19.29
N GLY A 193 -11.21 -31.25 -18.12
CA GLY A 193 -10.49 -31.02 -16.86
C GLY A 193 -9.97 -32.30 -16.21
N SER A 194 -9.43 -32.16 -15.00
CA SER A 194 -8.85 -33.26 -14.22
C SER A 194 -9.90 -34.30 -13.80
N PRO A 195 -9.69 -35.61 -14.07
CA PRO A 195 -10.68 -36.65 -13.77
C PRO A 195 -10.84 -36.90 -12.26
N LEU A 196 -9.84 -36.58 -11.44
CA LEU A 196 -9.84 -36.81 -9.98
C LEU A 196 -10.85 -35.94 -9.22
N TYR A 197 -11.27 -34.80 -9.79
CA TYR A 197 -12.21 -33.84 -9.20
C TYR A 197 -13.52 -33.78 -9.99
N CYS A 198 -13.68 -34.65 -10.99
CA CYS A 198 -14.83 -34.68 -11.89
C CYS A 198 -16.08 -35.16 -11.16
N ALA A 199 -17.21 -34.47 -11.36
CA ALA A 199 -18.47 -34.82 -10.72
C ALA A 199 -19.19 -35.98 -11.44
N PRO A 200 -19.93 -36.86 -10.72
CA PRO A 200 -20.53 -38.07 -11.29
C PRO A 200 -21.48 -37.82 -12.48
N GLU A 201 -22.18 -36.69 -12.48
CA GLU A 201 -23.06 -36.29 -13.58
C GLU A 201 -22.30 -35.98 -14.88
N LEU A 202 -21.05 -35.50 -14.80
CA LEU A 202 -20.21 -35.18 -15.96
C LEU A 202 -19.70 -36.46 -16.63
N LEU A 203 -19.33 -37.47 -15.83
CA LEU A 203 -18.97 -38.80 -16.32
C LEU A 203 -20.14 -39.51 -17.02
N ARG A 204 -21.39 -39.16 -16.65
CA ARG A 204 -22.62 -39.58 -17.34
C ARG A 204 -22.96 -38.75 -18.58
N GLY A 205 -22.11 -37.79 -18.96
CA GLY A 205 -22.26 -36.96 -20.16
C GLY A 205 -22.97 -35.62 -19.97
N SER A 206 -23.17 -35.16 -18.72
CA SER A 206 -23.72 -33.83 -18.43
C SER A 206 -22.68 -32.72 -18.66
N THR A 207 -23.13 -31.47 -18.76
CA THR A 207 -22.27 -30.29 -18.90
C THR A 207 -21.87 -29.71 -17.54
N THR A 208 -20.65 -29.14 -17.45
CA THR A 208 -20.18 -28.45 -16.24
C THR A 208 -21.09 -27.30 -15.84
N ASN A 209 -21.36 -27.20 -14.55
CA ASN A 209 -22.30 -26.27 -13.93
C ASN A 209 -21.87 -25.95 -12.47
N ILE A 210 -22.60 -25.06 -11.80
CA ILE A 210 -22.30 -24.63 -10.42
C ILE A 210 -22.25 -25.81 -9.43
N SER A 211 -23.14 -26.80 -9.54
CA SER A 211 -23.17 -27.96 -8.64
C SER A 211 -21.95 -28.87 -8.86
N SER A 212 -21.43 -28.98 -10.09
CA SER A 212 -20.20 -29.75 -10.34
C SER A 212 -18.94 -29.06 -9.78
N ASP A 213 -18.87 -27.73 -9.78
CA ASP A 213 -17.76 -27.00 -9.14
C ASP A 213 -17.83 -27.11 -7.60
N LEU A 214 -19.03 -27.19 -7.00
CA LEU A 214 -19.19 -27.47 -5.57
C LEU A 214 -18.77 -28.90 -5.18
N TRP A 215 -18.97 -29.89 -6.06
CA TRP A 215 -18.39 -31.23 -5.88
C TRP A 215 -16.86 -31.19 -5.89
N ALA A 216 -16.26 -30.50 -6.87
CA ALA A 216 -14.81 -30.36 -6.97
C ALA A 216 -14.22 -29.63 -5.74
N LEU A 217 -14.92 -28.62 -5.22
CA LEU A 217 -14.59 -27.99 -3.93
C LEU A 217 -14.61 -29.03 -2.79
N GLY A 218 -15.64 -29.88 -2.69
CA GLY A 218 -15.70 -30.99 -1.73
C GLY A 218 -14.49 -31.93 -1.82
N CYS A 219 -14.07 -32.30 -3.04
CA CYS A 219 -12.87 -33.12 -3.26
C CYS A 219 -11.58 -32.42 -2.80
N ILE A 220 -11.45 -31.10 -3.03
CA ILE A 220 -10.30 -30.31 -2.56
C ILE A 220 -10.29 -30.21 -1.03
N LEU A 221 -11.43 -29.94 -0.37
CA LEU A 221 -11.51 -29.91 1.09
C LEU A 221 -11.14 -31.26 1.71
N TYR A 222 -11.63 -32.36 1.14
CA TYR A 222 -11.25 -33.71 1.53
C TYR A 222 -9.74 -33.93 1.40
N GLN A 223 -9.13 -33.52 0.28
CA GLN A 223 -7.70 -33.67 0.02
C GLN A 223 -6.85 -32.80 0.96
N MET A 224 -7.28 -31.58 1.26
CA MET A 224 -6.59 -30.71 2.23
C MET A 224 -6.49 -31.39 3.60
N PHE A 225 -7.54 -32.07 4.04
CA PHE A 225 -7.55 -32.76 5.34
C PHE A 225 -6.84 -34.12 5.34
N THR A 226 -6.81 -34.86 4.23
CA THR A 226 -6.29 -36.25 4.16
C THR A 226 -5.01 -36.43 3.34
N GLY A 227 -4.54 -35.38 2.69
CA GLY A 227 -3.42 -35.37 1.74
C GLY A 227 -3.73 -35.93 0.35
N ASN A 228 -4.90 -36.54 0.14
CA ASN A 228 -5.22 -37.31 -1.07
C ASN A 228 -6.67 -37.05 -1.49
N PRO A 229 -7.00 -36.92 -2.79
CA PRO A 229 -8.39 -36.75 -3.20
C PRO A 229 -9.22 -38.00 -2.85
N PRO A 230 -10.55 -37.86 -2.70
CA PRO A 230 -11.41 -38.94 -2.17
C PRO A 230 -11.47 -40.18 -3.06
N PHE A 231 -11.24 -40.02 -4.37
CA PHE A 231 -11.23 -41.11 -5.34
C PHE A 231 -9.90 -41.10 -6.09
N VAL A 232 -9.17 -42.22 -6.05
CA VAL A 232 -7.88 -42.42 -6.73
C VAL A 232 -7.82 -43.84 -7.28
N SER A 233 -7.41 -43.98 -8.53
CA SER A 233 -7.03 -45.25 -9.16
C SER A 233 -5.95 -44.99 -10.21
N GLU A 234 -5.15 -46.02 -10.52
CA GLU A 234 -4.19 -46.04 -11.63
C GLU A 234 -4.87 -46.12 -13.01
N THR A 235 -6.15 -46.56 -13.08
CA THR A 235 -6.88 -46.71 -14.33
C THR A 235 -8.11 -45.80 -14.39
N PHE A 236 -8.31 -45.14 -15.54
CA PHE A 236 -9.43 -44.21 -15.72
C PHE A 236 -10.80 -44.92 -15.57
N THR A 237 -10.92 -46.17 -15.99
CA THR A 237 -12.16 -46.96 -15.86
C THR A 237 -12.53 -47.21 -14.40
N GLU A 238 -11.58 -47.65 -13.57
CA GLU A 238 -11.82 -47.88 -12.15
C GLU A 238 -12.07 -46.56 -11.41
N LEU A 239 -11.36 -45.48 -11.75
CA LEU A 239 -11.65 -44.14 -11.20
C LEU A 239 -13.08 -43.70 -11.51
N VAL A 240 -13.57 -43.95 -12.72
CA VAL A 240 -14.97 -43.68 -13.11
C VAL A 240 -15.94 -44.52 -12.28
N ASP A 241 -15.68 -45.81 -12.11
CA ASP A 241 -16.53 -46.71 -11.30
C ASP A 241 -16.58 -46.26 -9.82
N LEU A 242 -15.44 -45.88 -9.23
CA LEU A 242 -15.36 -45.31 -7.88
C LEU A 242 -16.24 -44.04 -7.76
N ILE A 243 -16.03 -43.05 -8.64
CA ILE A 243 -16.77 -41.79 -8.61
C ILE A 243 -18.28 -42.01 -8.83
N LEU A 244 -18.67 -42.97 -9.69
CA LEU A 244 -20.08 -43.25 -9.99
C LEU A 244 -20.80 -44.08 -8.92
N HIS A 245 -20.11 -45.01 -8.24
CA HIS A 245 -20.74 -46.07 -7.44
C HIS A 245 -20.29 -46.16 -5.97
N GLU A 246 -19.02 -45.93 -5.66
CA GLU A 246 -18.50 -46.07 -4.28
C GLU A 246 -18.62 -44.78 -3.45
N ASP A 247 -19.01 -44.89 -2.19
CA ASP A 247 -19.02 -43.73 -1.27
C ASP A 247 -17.58 -43.27 -0.97
N PRO A 248 -17.34 -41.95 -0.75
CA PRO A 248 -16.02 -41.45 -0.41
C PRO A 248 -15.54 -42.11 0.90
N PRO A 249 -14.27 -42.56 0.99
CA PRO A 249 -13.73 -43.12 2.22
C PRO A 249 -13.88 -42.14 3.39
N PRO A 250 -13.98 -42.61 4.65
CA PRO A 250 -13.98 -41.70 5.79
C PRO A 250 -12.68 -40.90 5.83
N PRO A 251 -12.72 -39.55 5.95
CA PRO A 251 -11.51 -38.74 5.89
C PRO A 251 -10.62 -38.98 7.11
N VAL A 252 -9.45 -39.60 6.87
CA VAL A 252 -8.44 -39.90 7.89
C VAL A 252 -7.10 -39.29 7.47
N GLN A 253 -6.44 -38.58 8.39
CA GLN A 253 -5.10 -38.06 8.22
C GLN A 253 -4.08 -39.22 8.11
N LYS A 254 -3.31 -39.28 7.02
CA LYS A 254 -2.21 -40.25 6.87
C LYS A 254 -1.07 -39.91 7.84
N GLY A 255 -0.93 -40.68 8.92
CA GLY A 255 0.27 -40.66 9.74
C GLY A 255 1.37 -41.53 9.13
N ASN A 256 2.45 -40.92 8.65
CA ASN A 256 3.65 -41.65 8.26
C ASN A 256 4.27 -42.35 9.48
N ILE A 257 4.48 -43.67 9.41
CA ILE A 257 4.88 -44.54 10.55
C ILE A 257 6.34 -44.30 11.01
N THR A 258 7.05 -43.36 10.40
CA THR A 258 8.45 -43.02 10.72
C THR A 258 8.56 -41.65 11.40
N ASN A 259 8.65 -41.69 12.73
CA ASN A 259 8.78 -40.60 13.72
C ASN A 259 7.47 -40.16 14.37
N SER A 260 7.44 -40.31 15.69
CA SER A 260 6.36 -39.90 16.58
C SER A 260 6.18 -38.38 16.64
N CYS A 261 5.12 -37.86 16.02
CA CYS A 261 4.32 -36.72 16.52
C CYS A 261 3.29 -36.30 15.46
N PHE A 262 2.11 -36.91 15.47
CA PHE A 262 0.81 -36.24 15.26
C PHE A 262 -0.28 -37.24 15.66
N THR A 263 -1.12 -36.87 16.62
CA THR A 263 -2.33 -37.64 16.91
C THR A 263 -3.27 -37.47 15.72
N CYS A 264 -3.56 -38.56 14.99
CA CYS A 264 -4.59 -38.59 13.95
C CYS A 264 -5.91 -38.09 14.57
N SER A 265 -6.23 -36.82 14.32
CA SER A 265 -7.39 -36.19 14.91
C SER A 265 -8.58 -36.59 14.05
N PRO A 266 -9.64 -37.20 14.60
CA PRO A 266 -10.83 -37.46 13.80
C PRO A 266 -11.35 -36.12 13.25
N PRO A 267 -11.86 -36.09 12.00
CA PRO A 267 -12.48 -34.89 11.43
C PRO A 267 -13.58 -34.39 12.37
N SER A 268 -13.77 -33.07 12.46
CA SER A 268 -14.91 -32.55 13.24
C SER A 268 -16.22 -33.06 12.63
N HIS A 269 -17.23 -33.31 13.46
CA HIS A 269 -18.56 -33.73 12.99
C HIS A 269 -19.16 -32.70 12.01
N GLU A 270 -18.86 -31.42 12.23
CA GLU A 270 -19.17 -30.33 11.30
C GLU A 270 -18.49 -30.53 9.94
N PHE A 271 -17.19 -30.81 9.91
CA PHE A 271 -16.45 -31.01 8.66
C PHE A 271 -16.91 -32.28 7.91
N GLN A 272 -17.18 -33.37 8.64
CA GLN A 272 -17.70 -34.59 8.05
C GLN A 272 -19.10 -34.38 7.43
N SER A 273 -19.99 -33.64 8.11
CA SER A 273 -21.29 -33.22 7.58
C SER A 273 -21.16 -32.36 6.32
N LEU A 274 -20.21 -31.42 6.31
CA LEU A 274 -19.95 -30.56 5.14
C LEU A 274 -19.52 -31.39 3.91
N LEU A 275 -18.58 -32.32 4.11
CA LEU A 275 -18.11 -33.21 3.04
C LEU A 275 -19.23 -34.15 2.55
N GLN A 276 -20.06 -34.69 3.45
CA GLN A 276 -21.22 -35.48 3.07
C GLN A 276 -22.25 -34.71 2.24
N GLY A 277 -22.39 -33.40 2.45
CA GLY A 277 -23.25 -32.53 1.65
C GLY A 277 -22.67 -32.18 0.27
N LEU A 278 -21.36 -31.89 0.19
CA LEU A 278 -20.70 -31.53 -1.07
C LEU A 278 -20.41 -32.74 -1.98
N LEU A 279 -20.14 -33.91 -1.40
CA LEU A 279 -19.84 -35.15 -2.12
C LEU A 279 -21.09 -36.03 -2.36
N GLN A 280 -22.27 -35.42 -2.50
CA GLN A 280 -23.47 -36.13 -2.97
C GLN A 280 -23.38 -36.46 -4.45
N LYS A 281 -23.58 -37.73 -4.80
CA LYS A 281 -23.50 -38.25 -6.18
C LYS A 281 -24.66 -37.79 -7.07
N ASP A 282 -25.79 -37.40 -6.47
CA ASP A 282 -26.90 -36.75 -7.14
C ASP A 282 -26.77 -35.21 -6.98
N PRO A 283 -26.57 -34.44 -8.07
CA PRO A 283 -26.40 -33.00 -8.00
C PRO A 283 -27.63 -32.23 -7.49
N LEU A 284 -28.82 -32.85 -7.43
CA LEU A 284 -30.03 -32.26 -6.84
C LEU A 284 -30.06 -32.36 -5.32
N ASN A 285 -29.41 -33.38 -4.74
CA ASN A 285 -29.28 -33.58 -3.30
C ASN A 285 -27.99 -32.96 -2.74
N ARG A 286 -27.10 -32.48 -3.62
CA ARG A 286 -25.83 -31.83 -3.26
C ARG A 286 -26.07 -30.44 -2.67
N LEU A 287 -25.24 -30.08 -1.69
CA LEU A 287 -25.33 -28.81 -0.97
C LEU A 287 -25.32 -27.62 -1.94
N ASN A 288 -26.36 -26.78 -1.90
CA ASN A 288 -26.44 -25.56 -2.70
C ASN A 288 -25.72 -24.38 -2.02
N TRP A 289 -25.62 -23.23 -2.68
CA TRP A 289 -24.94 -22.05 -2.12
C TRP A 289 -25.52 -21.54 -0.79
N GLU A 290 -26.83 -21.53 -0.64
CA GLU A 290 -27.50 -21.06 0.58
C GLU A 290 -27.20 -21.99 1.76
N GLN A 291 -27.39 -23.29 1.55
CA GLN A 291 -27.08 -24.34 2.52
C GLN A 291 -25.59 -24.38 2.88
N LEU A 292 -24.70 -24.15 1.91
CA LEU A 292 -23.26 -24.10 2.11
C LEU A 292 -22.86 -22.92 3.00
N LEU A 293 -23.37 -21.70 2.74
CA LEU A 293 -23.04 -20.51 3.54
C LEU A 293 -23.59 -20.60 4.97
N LEU A 294 -24.75 -21.22 5.16
CA LEU A 294 -25.38 -21.44 6.47
C LEU A 294 -24.76 -22.62 7.26
N HIS A 295 -23.83 -23.38 6.69
CA HIS A 295 -23.36 -24.62 7.31
C HIS A 295 -22.60 -24.37 8.64
N PRO A 296 -22.87 -25.13 9.73
CA PRO A 296 -22.27 -24.89 11.06
C PRO A 296 -20.74 -24.85 11.11
N PHE A 297 -20.07 -25.54 10.18
CA PHE A 297 -18.61 -25.53 10.01
C PHE A 297 -18.01 -24.11 9.86
N TRP A 298 -18.78 -23.09 9.48
CA TRP A 298 -18.26 -21.73 9.39
C TRP A 298 -18.26 -20.96 10.72
N ARG A 299 -18.81 -21.52 11.81
CA ARG A 299 -18.98 -20.85 13.13
C ARG A 299 -19.60 -19.43 12.99
N GLY A 300 -20.54 -19.27 12.05
CA GLY A 300 -21.23 -18.00 11.78
C GLY A 300 -20.50 -17.01 10.87
N ALA A 301 -19.32 -17.35 10.31
CA ALA A 301 -18.50 -16.42 9.52
C ALA A 301 -19.16 -15.85 8.23
N PHE A 302 -20.29 -16.40 7.79
CA PHE A 302 -21.06 -15.94 6.63
C PHE A 302 -22.49 -15.49 6.97
N LEU A 303 -22.86 -15.44 8.25
CA LEU A 303 -24.18 -14.97 8.69
C LEU A 303 -24.21 -13.44 8.69
N VAL A 304 -24.80 -12.86 7.65
CA VAL A 304 -25.22 -11.45 7.63
C VAL A 304 -26.68 -11.40 8.09
N GLU A 305 -27.00 -10.54 9.07
CA GLU A 305 -28.37 -10.35 9.55
C GLU A 305 -29.28 -9.85 8.41
N GLY A 306 -30.32 -10.62 8.09
CA GLY A 306 -31.17 -10.30 6.94
C GLY A 306 -32.33 -11.28 6.71
N SER A 307 -33.24 -11.44 7.68
CA SER A 307 -34.64 -11.83 7.42
C SER A 307 -35.47 -11.90 8.71
N SER A 308 -36.38 -10.95 8.89
CA SER A 308 -37.68 -11.18 9.53
C SER A 308 -38.59 -9.99 9.23
N ASP A 309 -39.29 -10.09 8.09
CA ASP A 309 -40.55 -9.38 7.94
C ASP A 309 -41.49 -9.81 9.07
N GLY A 310 -42.26 -8.85 9.58
CA GLY A 310 -43.01 -9.02 10.82
C GLY A 310 -44.20 -9.98 10.68
N VAL A 311 -44.43 -10.74 11.75
CA VAL A 311 -45.78 -11.10 12.18
C VAL A 311 -45.90 -10.68 13.63
N GLU A 312 -46.77 -9.68 13.88
CA GLU A 312 -47.19 -9.32 15.23
C GLU A 312 -47.94 -10.49 15.85
N ASN A 313 -47.64 -10.81 17.11
CA ASN A 313 -48.65 -11.33 18.04
C ASN A 313 -48.24 -11.03 19.47
N GLU A 314 -49.23 -10.58 20.24
CA GLU A 314 -49.16 -10.28 21.67
C GLU A 314 -49.06 -11.60 22.46
N ASP A 315 -48.26 -11.67 23.54
CA ASP A 315 -48.84 -11.70 24.90
C ASP A 315 -47.85 -11.77 26.09
N ALA A 316 -48.30 -11.15 27.19
CA ALA A 316 -48.10 -11.48 28.61
C ALA A 316 -46.70 -11.63 29.30
N SER A 317 -46.46 -10.67 30.21
CA SER A 317 -45.82 -10.80 31.55
C SER A 317 -44.29 -11.03 31.68
N LEU A 318 -43.46 -10.07 32.13
CA LEU A 318 -43.34 -9.40 33.46
C LEU A 318 -42.62 -10.21 34.56
N THR A 319 -41.33 -9.88 34.80
CA THR A 319 -40.69 -9.49 36.09
C THR A 319 -39.18 -9.31 35.83
N SER A 320 -38.58 -8.12 35.66
CA SER A 320 -38.50 -6.89 36.48
C SER A 320 -37.59 -6.99 37.71
N ARG A 321 -36.35 -6.47 37.54
CA ARG A 321 -35.38 -5.86 38.51
C ARG A 321 -34.01 -5.82 37.79
N ASP A 322 -33.24 -4.73 37.64
CA ASP A 322 -33.42 -3.28 37.87
C ASP A 322 -32.62 -2.56 36.75
N ILE A 323 -33.16 -1.64 35.93
CA ILE A 323 -33.53 -0.22 36.17
C ILE A 323 -32.34 0.78 36.17
N LYS A 324 -32.15 1.40 34.98
CA LYS A 324 -31.70 2.80 34.67
C LYS A 324 -30.27 3.22 35.12
N TYR A 325 -29.59 4.19 34.51
CA TYR A 325 -29.90 5.34 33.60
C TYR A 325 -28.77 5.48 32.57
N MET A 326 -28.79 6.25 31.46
CA MET A 326 -29.77 6.74 30.46
C MET A 326 -28.86 7.21 29.28
N ARG A 327 -29.06 6.85 28.00
CA ARG A 327 -30.13 7.25 27.06
C ARG A 327 -30.09 8.74 26.67
N ILE A 328 -30.02 9.01 25.35
CA ILE A 328 -30.53 10.15 24.52
C ILE A 328 -29.46 10.64 23.52
N ILE A 329 -29.67 10.86 22.20
CA ILE A 329 -30.76 10.63 21.21
C ILE A 329 -30.08 10.58 19.80
N SER A 330 -30.36 9.58 18.94
CA SER A 330 -31.12 9.66 17.65
C SER A 330 -30.65 10.75 16.65
N TYR A 331 -30.35 10.47 15.37
CA TYR A 331 -31.37 10.15 14.34
C TYR A 331 -30.80 9.63 12.99
N SER A 332 -31.59 8.76 12.35
CA SER A 332 -31.80 8.59 10.89
C SER A 332 -30.64 8.25 9.93
N VAL A 333 -30.46 6.95 9.70
CA VAL A 333 -30.05 6.42 8.39
C VAL A 333 -31.26 6.37 7.46
N VAL A 334 -31.46 7.39 6.60
CA VAL A 334 -32.25 7.28 5.36
C VAL A 334 -31.68 8.26 4.31
N LEU A 335 -30.61 7.86 3.60
CA LEU A 335 -30.34 8.35 2.22
C LEU A 335 -29.27 7.56 1.42
N HIS A 336 -28.78 6.40 1.89
CA HIS A 336 -27.63 5.72 1.27
C HIS A 336 -27.94 4.76 0.11
N ILE A 337 -29.18 4.69 -0.38
CA ILE A 337 -29.60 3.74 -1.44
C ILE A 337 -29.71 4.37 -2.84
N VAL A 338 -29.51 5.70 -2.99
CA VAL A 338 -29.76 6.41 -4.27
C VAL A 338 -28.48 6.88 -5.00
N PHE A 339 -27.28 6.64 -4.46
CA PHE A 339 -26.02 7.07 -5.11
C PHE A 339 -25.25 5.95 -5.84
N PHE A 340 -25.68 4.68 -5.74
CA PHE A 340 -24.92 3.54 -6.28
C PHE A 340 -25.22 3.21 -7.77
N LEU A 341 -26.02 4.03 -8.47
CA LEU A 341 -26.43 3.80 -9.86
C LEU A 341 -26.39 5.07 -10.72
N TYR A 342 -25.21 5.72 -10.80
CA TYR A 342 -24.96 6.73 -11.84
C TYR A 342 -23.49 6.74 -12.32
N LEU A 343 -23.15 5.79 -13.21
CA LEU A 343 -21.98 5.76 -14.13
C LEU A 343 -20.58 5.71 -13.45
N PHE A 344 -19.61 4.85 -13.80
CA PHE A 344 -19.44 3.86 -14.87
C PHE A 344 -19.51 4.40 -16.32
N PHE A 345 -18.43 5.04 -16.82
CA PHE A 345 -17.75 4.72 -18.10
C PHE A 345 -16.49 5.59 -18.37
N SER A 346 -15.43 4.97 -18.95
CA SER A 346 -14.25 5.53 -19.69
C SER A 346 -13.39 6.67 -19.07
N GLU A 347 -12.08 6.82 -19.33
CA GLU A 347 -11.17 6.21 -20.33
C GLU A 347 -9.68 6.14 -19.87
N SER A 348 -8.72 5.92 -20.78
CA SER A 348 -7.27 5.64 -20.54
C SER A 348 -6.35 6.36 -21.56
N MET A 349 -5.02 6.18 -21.73
CA MET A 349 -4.01 5.19 -21.30
C MET A 349 -2.56 5.78 -21.48
N THR A 350 -1.55 5.34 -20.69
CA THR A 350 -0.07 5.45 -20.97
C THR A 350 0.59 6.86 -21.17
N GLU A 351 1.90 7.13 -21.04
CA GLU A 351 3.15 6.36 -21.29
C GLU A 351 4.37 6.63 -20.33
N PHE A 352 5.14 5.56 -20.09
CA PHE A 352 6.62 5.35 -20.06
C PHE A 352 7.72 6.22 -19.39
N ARG A 353 8.95 5.65 -19.38
CA ARG A 353 10.09 5.84 -18.43
C ARG A 353 11.49 5.67 -19.15
N PRO A 354 12.69 5.77 -18.51
CA PRO A 354 13.75 6.70 -19.00
C PRO A 354 15.25 6.21 -19.04
N LYS A 355 16.19 7.15 -19.35
CA LYS A 355 17.68 7.21 -19.10
C LYS A 355 18.63 6.68 -20.22
N PRO A 356 19.96 7.03 -20.28
CA PRO A 356 20.82 7.82 -19.33
C PRO A 356 21.82 8.90 -19.88
N VAL A 357 22.21 9.83 -18.99
CA VAL A 357 23.53 10.50 -18.74
C VAL A 357 24.55 10.78 -19.88
N LEU A 358 24.83 12.08 -20.10
CA LEU A 358 26.22 12.64 -20.17
C LEU A 358 26.23 14.10 -19.61
N GLU A 359 27.41 14.71 -19.46
CA GLU A 359 27.69 15.77 -18.48
C GLU A 359 27.50 17.24 -18.92
N THR A 360 27.56 18.13 -17.91
CA THR A 360 27.81 19.59 -17.92
C THR A 360 26.62 20.56 -18.11
N GLY A 361 26.64 21.65 -17.34
CA GLY A 361 25.71 22.79 -17.44
C GLY A 361 24.77 22.95 -16.25
N ALA A 362 25.17 23.75 -15.25
CA ALA A 362 24.28 24.11 -14.14
C ALA A 362 23.27 25.20 -14.58
N ARG A 363 21.97 24.87 -14.57
CA ARG A 363 20.86 25.83 -14.47
C ARG A 363 19.78 25.26 -13.56
N GLU A 364 19.34 26.07 -12.60
CA GLU A 364 18.20 25.77 -11.76
C GLU A 364 16.91 26.08 -12.53
N SER A 365 16.11 25.05 -12.84
CA SER A 365 14.80 25.26 -13.46
C SER A 365 13.75 24.22 -13.03
N ILE A 366 12.77 24.74 -12.28
CA ILE A 366 11.34 24.41 -12.39
C ILE A 366 10.97 22.91 -12.39
N PHE A 367 10.79 22.33 -11.19
CA PHE A 367 9.90 21.20 -11.02
C PHE A 367 8.45 21.64 -11.26
N LEU A 368 7.89 21.29 -12.42
CA LEU A 368 6.47 21.43 -12.71
C LEU A 368 5.66 20.41 -11.90
N LEU A 369 4.80 20.91 -11.00
CA LEU A 369 3.73 20.12 -10.40
C LEU A 369 2.66 19.88 -11.46
N ARG A 370 2.68 18.69 -12.06
CA ARG A 370 1.61 18.25 -12.97
C ARG A 370 0.47 17.67 -12.13
N TYR A 371 -0.74 18.16 -12.37
CA TYR A 371 -1.94 17.73 -11.64
C TYR A 371 -2.11 16.20 -11.65
N VAL A 372 -2.35 15.66 -10.46
CA VAL A 372 -2.94 14.33 -10.25
C VAL A 372 -4.06 14.56 -9.25
N SER A 373 -5.30 14.27 -9.62
CA SER A 373 -6.46 14.52 -8.77
C SER A 373 -6.30 13.84 -7.40
N PRO A 374 -6.73 14.48 -6.30
CA PRO A 374 -6.60 13.92 -4.97
C PRO A 374 -7.53 12.71 -4.83
N ARG A 375 -7.00 11.50 -5.01
CA ARG A 375 -7.64 10.31 -4.42
C ARG A 375 -7.58 10.49 -2.91
N HIS A 376 -8.75 10.62 -2.28
CA HIS A 376 -8.90 10.75 -0.85
C HIS A 376 -8.13 9.63 -0.13
N ILE A 377 -6.99 9.99 0.46
CA ILE A 377 -6.46 9.25 1.60
C ILE A 377 -7.29 9.72 2.78
N ASN A 378 -8.46 9.12 2.97
CA ASN A 378 -9.15 9.21 4.24
C ASN A 378 -8.25 8.54 5.28
N PHE A 379 -7.45 9.36 5.97
CA PHE A 379 -7.07 9.06 7.33
C PHE A 379 -8.37 9.02 8.11
N ASP A 380 -8.77 7.82 8.51
CA ASP A 380 -9.89 7.61 9.42
C ASP A 380 -9.63 8.46 10.68
N SER A 381 -10.42 9.52 10.86
CA SER A 381 -10.25 10.47 11.97
C SER A 381 -10.41 9.77 13.33
N THR A 382 -11.14 8.66 13.35
CA THR A 382 -11.27 7.71 14.45
C THR A 382 -9.93 7.24 15.02
N VAL A 383 -8.91 7.00 14.17
CA VAL A 383 -7.58 6.54 14.63
C VAL A 383 -6.76 7.68 15.27
N LEU A 384 -7.14 8.94 15.05
CA LEU A 384 -6.48 10.11 15.64
C LEU A 384 -7.20 10.64 16.89
N GLU A 385 -8.50 10.40 17.04
CA GLU A 385 -9.31 10.88 18.17
C GLU A 385 -9.16 10.03 19.45
N ASP A 386 -8.96 8.70 19.33
CA ASP A 386 -8.81 7.80 20.49
C ASP A 386 -7.51 8.00 21.31
N PHE A 387 -6.56 8.83 20.84
CA PHE A 387 -5.30 9.09 21.53
C PHE A 387 -5.26 10.46 22.24
N GLN A 388 -6.25 10.74 23.07
CA GLN A 388 -6.25 11.84 24.04
C GLN A 388 -5.70 11.42 25.43
N CYS A 389 -4.43 11.02 25.52
CA CYS A 389 -3.71 11.04 26.81
C CYS A 389 -2.19 11.13 26.67
N ASP A 390 -1.55 11.56 27.75
CA ASP A 390 -0.13 11.92 27.94
C ASP A 390 0.90 11.22 27.04
N GLY A 391 1.64 12.03 26.25
CA GLY A 391 2.61 11.56 25.26
C GLY A 391 3.83 10.83 25.85
N GLY A 392 4.14 11.04 27.13
CA GLY A 392 5.24 10.35 27.81
C GLY A 392 4.96 8.89 28.14
N ALA A 393 3.69 8.53 28.40
CA ALA A 393 3.29 7.17 28.76
C ALA A 393 3.33 6.23 27.53
N ASN A 394 2.81 6.71 26.39
CA ASN A 394 2.66 5.92 25.17
C ASN A 394 4.00 5.54 24.51
N ILE A 395 5.06 6.35 24.67
CA ILE A 395 6.40 6.03 24.13
C ILE A 395 7.03 4.85 24.88
N LYS A 396 6.86 4.76 26.21
CA LYS A 396 7.48 3.69 27.02
C LYS A 396 6.97 2.30 26.62
N ALA A 397 5.68 2.18 26.31
CA ALA A 397 5.06 0.95 25.82
C ALA A 397 5.60 0.47 24.45
N LEU A 398 6.21 1.37 23.66
CA LEU A 398 6.74 1.07 22.33
C LEU A 398 8.26 0.80 22.31
N LEU A 399 8.98 0.96 23.43
CA LEU A 399 10.45 0.78 23.45
C LEU A 399 10.87 -0.66 23.13
N TYR A 400 10.18 -1.63 23.73
CA TYR A 400 10.44 -3.06 23.60
C TYR A 400 9.29 -3.73 22.86
N THR A 401 9.63 -4.63 21.94
CA THR A 401 8.71 -5.49 21.19
C THR A 401 8.96 -6.95 21.57
N ASP A 402 8.02 -7.85 21.29
CA ASP A 402 8.23 -9.29 21.49
C ASP A 402 9.50 -9.80 20.82
N SER A 403 9.83 -9.21 19.67
CA SER A 403 11.04 -9.54 18.91
C SER A 403 12.35 -9.23 19.66
N ASP A 404 12.34 -8.34 20.65
CA ASP A 404 13.50 -8.04 21.51
C ASP A 404 13.59 -8.95 22.74
N LEU A 405 12.45 -9.53 23.13
CA LEU A 405 12.29 -10.31 24.35
C LEU A 405 12.17 -11.82 24.08
N THR A 406 12.27 -12.26 22.81
CA THR A 406 12.23 -13.68 22.42
C THR A 406 13.22 -14.51 23.24
N VAL A 407 12.72 -15.45 24.02
CA VAL A 407 13.54 -16.41 24.76
C VAL A 407 13.78 -17.65 23.89
N THR A 408 14.99 -18.20 23.92
CA THR A 408 15.28 -19.52 23.34
C THR A 408 16.06 -20.33 24.38
N PRO A 409 15.90 -21.66 24.45
CA PRO A 409 16.58 -22.47 25.46
C PRO A 409 18.11 -22.32 25.37
N ILE A 410 18.77 -22.54 26.50
CA ILE A 410 20.21 -22.68 26.65
C ILE A 410 20.58 -24.15 26.52
N MET A 411 19.76 -25.04 27.09
CA MET A 411 19.81 -26.48 26.88
C MET A 411 19.68 -26.86 25.41
N ASP A 412 20.53 -27.77 24.94
CA ASP A 412 20.55 -28.36 23.59
C ASP A 412 20.46 -27.35 22.42
N ASN A 413 20.86 -26.09 22.65
CA ASN A 413 20.77 -25.03 21.65
C ASN A 413 21.85 -25.19 20.56
N PRO A 414 21.48 -25.49 19.30
CA PRO A 414 22.45 -25.77 18.24
C PRO A 414 23.28 -24.56 17.81
N LYS A 415 22.87 -23.33 18.18
CA LYS A 415 23.65 -22.10 17.96
C LYS A 415 24.77 -21.90 18.99
N ILE A 416 24.71 -22.63 20.12
CA ILE A 416 25.73 -22.63 21.17
C ILE A 416 26.61 -23.87 21.03
N LEU A 417 26.01 -25.06 21.03
CA LEU A 417 26.69 -26.35 20.92
C LEU A 417 25.73 -27.39 20.35
N LYS A 418 26.09 -28.00 19.21
CA LYS A 418 25.27 -29.06 18.59
C LYS A 418 25.44 -30.38 19.37
N THR A 419 24.43 -30.76 20.14
CA THR A 419 24.39 -32.01 20.91
C THR A 419 23.68 -33.13 20.14
N ALA A 420 24.09 -34.38 20.36
CA ALA A 420 23.38 -35.54 19.82
C ALA A 420 22.08 -35.80 20.60
N PRO A 421 21.00 -36.27 19.95
CA PRO A 421 19.77 -36.64 20.63
C PRO A 421 20.00 -37.81 21.58
N VAL A 422 19.41 -37.76 22.77
CA VAL A 422 19.47 -38.87 23.73
C VAL A 422 18.57 -40.00 23.26
N ARG A 423 19.06 -41.23 23.37
CA ARG A 423 18.31 -42.47 23.15
C ARG A 423 18.46 -43.37 24.37
N PHE A 424 17.44 -44.16 24.65
CA PHE A 424 17.45 -45.23 25.65
C PHE A 424 17.15 -46.57 24.96
N ASP A 425 17.52 -47.68 25.59
CA ASP A 425 17.15 -49.02 25.14
C ASP A 425 15.94 -49.50 25.94
N SER A 426 14.81 -49.71 25.27
CA SER A 426 13.57 -50.19 25.88
C SER A 426 13.67 -51.64 26.39
N LYS A 427 14.60 -52.46 25.87
CA LYS A 427 14.76 -53.86 26.28
C LYS A 427 15.49 -54.02 27.61
N THR A 428 16.32 -53.03 27.98
CA THR A 428 17.08 -53.00 29.24
C THR A 428 16.60 -51.91 30.21
N LEU A 429 15.41 -51.36 29.99
CA LEU A 429 14.80 -50.39 30.90
C LEU A 429 14.20 -51.12 32.12
N CYS A 430 14.55 -50.68 33.33
CA CYS A 430 14.10 -51.32 34.57
C CYS A 430 12.69 -50.93 35.03
N VAL A 431 11.97 -50.15 34.21
CA VAL A 431 10.60 -49.67 34.45
C VAL A 431 9.81 -49.78 33.14
N SER A 432 8.48 -49.73 33.22
CA SER A 432 7.62 -49.71 32.04
C SER A 432 7.93 -48.51 31.12
N ALA A 433 8.24 -48.77 29.86
CA ALA A 433 8.61 -47.77 28.86
C ALA A 433 7.38 -47.00 28.33
N TYR A 434 6.76 -46.16 29.17
CA TYR A 434 5.63 -45.32 28.76
C TYR A 434 6.08 -44.14 27.89
N SER A 435 5.27 -43.76 26.89
CA SER A 435 5.41 -42.47 26.20
C SER A 435 5.07 -41.30 27.12
N ALA A 436 5.54 -40.10 26.79
CA ALA A 436 5.28 -38.92 27.61
C ALA A 436 3.78 -38.59 27.73
N GLU A 437 3.02 -38.74 26.64
CA GLU A 437 1.54 -38.65 26.60
C GLU A 437 0.90 -39.67 27.55
N ARG A 438 1.35 -40.93 27.51
CA ARG A 438 0.79 -41.99 28.37
C ARG A 438 1.05 -41.72 29.85
N LEU A 439 2.21 -41.13 30.18
CA LEU A 439 2.55 -40.70 31.55
C LEU A 439 1.61 -39.62 32.08
N VAL A 440 1.12 -38.69 31.24
CA VAL A 440 0.10 -37.72 31.65
C VAL A 440 -1.22 -38.42 31.96
N CYS A 441 -1.61 -39.41 31.14
CA CYS A 441 -2.84 -40.16 31.29
C CYS A 441 -2.83 -41.24 32.39
N LEU A 442 -1.74 -41.42 33.15
CA LEU A 442 -1.70 -42.38 34.26
C LEU A 442 -2.56 -41.93 35.44
N SER A 443 -3.32 -42.87 36.01
CA SER A 443 -4.08 -42.69 37.25
C SER A 443 -3.15 -42.27 38.39
N SER A 444 -3.69 -41.66 39.45
CA SER A 444 -2.89 -41.25 40.62
C SER A 444 -2.17 -42.44 41.27
N GLY A 445 -2.82 -43.61 41.31
CA GLY A 445 -2.24 -44.86 41.79
C GLY A 445 -1.07 -45.33 40.92
N ASP A 446 -1.30 -45.53 39.62
CA ASP A 446 -0.28 -46.03 38.68
C ASP A 446 0.93 -45.08 38.61
N TRP A 447 0.67 -43.77 38.62
CA TRP A 447 1.69 -42.73 38.65
C TRP A 447 2.56 -42.82 39.92
N SER A 448 1.95 -43.02 41.09
CA SER A 448 2.67 -43.13 42.35
C SER A 448 3.56 -44.39 42.40
N ALA A 449 3.03 -45.53 41.91
CA ALA A 449 3.78 -46.78 41.82
C ALA A 449 4.96 -46.68 40.83
N PHE A 450 4.74 -46.05 39.67
CA PHE A 450 5.77 -45.78 38.69
C PHE A 450 6.89 -44.89 39.24
N LEU A 451 6.54 -43.79 39.92
CA LEU A 451 7.53 -42.91 40.56
C LEU A 451 8.34 -43.63 41.65
N GLN A 452 7.72 -44.46 42.48
CA GLN A 452 8.43 -45.25 43.50
C GLN A 452 9.45 -46.22 42.87
N GLN A 453 9.10 -46.85 41.74
CA GLN A 453 10.03 -47.69 40.99
C GLN A 453 11.23 -46.88 40.44
N ILE A 454 10.99 -45.68 39.88
CA ILE A 454 12.07 -44.81 39.39
C ILE A 454 12.99 -44.38 40.53
N CYS A 455 12.43 -43.89 41.65
CA CYS A 455 13.21 -43.36 42.77
C CYS A 455 14.06 -44.47 43.41
N SER A 456 13.49 -45.64 43.69
CA SER A 456 14.24 -46.77 44.27
C SER A 456 15.39 -47.27 43.39
N VAL A 457 15.24 -47.25 42.06
CA VAL A 457 16.35 -47.56 41.13
C VAL A 457 17.45 -46.50 41.21
N LEU A 458 17.11 -45.21 41.26
CA LEU A 458 18.10 -44.13 41.38
C LEU A 458 18.82 -44.14 42.73
N GLU A 459 18.12 -44.39 43.83
CA GLU A 459 18.67 -44.40 45.20
C GLU A 459 19.52 -45.65 45.51
N SER A 460 19.38 -46.73 44.74
CA SER A 460 20.10 -47.99 44.97
C SER A 460 21.61 -47.81 45.15
N VAL A 461 22.15 -48.27 46.28
CA VAL A 461 23.56 -48.05 46.65
C VAL A 461 24.49 -48.95 45.83
N GLU A 462 25.51 -48.34 45.19
CA GLU A 462 26.58 -49.07 44.51
C GLU A 462 27.47 -49.81 45.54
N ARG A 463 27.20 -51.10 45.76
CA ARG A 463 28.08 -51.95 46.60
C ARG A 463 29.39 -52.24 45.87
N GLN A 464 30.43 -51.50 46.22
CA GLN A 464 31.81 -51.82 45.83
C GLN A 464 32.20 -53.21 46.38
N GLY A 465 32.30 -54.22 45.51
CA GLY A 465 32.86 -55.54 45.87
C GLY A 465 32.16 -56.79 45.33
N SER A 466 30.97 -56.70 44.71
CA SER A 466 30.31 -57.86 44.07
C SER A 466 30.09 -57.64 42.57
N GLY A 467 30.44 -58.64 41.74
CA GLY A 467 30.53 -58.55 40.28
C GLY A 467 29.21 -58.43 39.49
N THR A 468 28.26 -57.61 39.93
CA THR A 468 27.03 -57.29 39.20
C THR A 468 27.21 -56.00 38.38
N THR A 469 27.85 -56.14 37.21
CA THR A 469 28.25 -55.05 36.28
C THR A 469 27.09 -54.26 35.63
N ASN A 470 25.85 -54.44 36.10
CA ASN A 470 24.64 -53.89 35.49
C ASN A 470 24.04 -52.66 36.22
N SER A 471 24.33 -52.45 37.51
CA SER A 471 23.74 -51.34 38.30
C SER A 471 23.90 -49.93 37.68
N PRO A 472 25.13 -49.44 37.38
CA PRO A 472 25.29 -48.10 36.81
C PRO A 472 24.73 -47.99 35.39
N ARG A 473 24.71 -49.08 34.61
CA ARG A 473 24.12 -49.12 33.27
C ARG A 473 22.60 -48.98 33.32
N ALA A 474 21.95 -49.65 34.26
CA ALA A 474 20.51 -49.52 34.51
C ALA A 474 20.14 -48.06 34.87
N LYS A 475 20.87 -47.43 35.80
CA LYS A 475 20.66 -46.00 36.14
C LYS A 475 20.85 -45.07 34.94
N LEU A 476 21.90 -45.29 34.14
CA LEU A 476 22.14 -44.48 32.93
C LEU A 476 21.04 -44.64 31.89
N ASN A 477 20.55 -45.87 31.66
CA ASN A 477 19.47 -46.12 30.71
C ASN A 477 18.13 -45.50 31.19
N LEU A 478 17.84 -45.59 32.49
CA LEU A 478 16.71 -44.92 33.12
C LEU A 478 16.78 -43.38 32.99
N LEU A 479 17.95 -42.78 33.23
CA LEU A 479 18.13 -41.34 33.05
C LEU A 479 18.06 -40.93 31.56
N CYS A 480 18.50 -41.78 30.63
CA CYS A 480 18.27 -41.55 29.20
C CYS A 480 16.77 -41.58 28.84
N TYR A 481 16.01 -42.51 29.41
CA TYR A 481 14.56 -42.55 29.26
C TYR A 481 13.89 -41.29 29.83
N LEU A 482 14.29 -40.86 31.03
CA LEU A 482 13.83 -39.60 31.64
C LEU A 482 14.14 -38.39 30.76
N CYS A 483 15.33 -38.29 30.16
CA CYS A 483 15.62 -37.24 29.17
C CYS A 483 14.64 -37.25 27.99
N CYS A 484 14.23 -38.41 27.51
CA CYS A 484 13.31 -38.52 26.37
C CYS A 484 11.87 -38.12 26.72
N VAL A 485 11.37 -38.43 27.93
CA VAL A 485 10.01 -38.04 28.35
C VAL A 485 9.91 -36.62 28.92
N SER A 486 11.01 -36.04 29.40
CA SER A 486 11.05 -34.66 29.94
C SER A 486 10.92 -33.57 28.88
N GLY A 487 10.89 -33.91 27.58
CA GLY A 487 10.60 -32.96 26.49
C GLY A 487 9.13 -32.56 26.38
N HIS A 488 8.21 -33.26 27.07
CA HIS A 488 6.78 -32.97 27.04
C HIS A 488 6.37 -32.11 28.26
N ARG A 489 5.68 -31.00 28.00
CA ARG A 489 5.37 -29.93 28.97
C ARG A 489 4.69 -30.43 30.25
N ASP A 490 3.60 -31.17 30.11
CA ASP A 490 2.80 -31.63 31.26
C ASP A 490 3.51 -32.73 32.03
N THR A 491 4.27 -33.57 31.31
CA THR A 491 5.07 -34.65 31.89
C THR A 491 6.23 -34.06 32.70
N ALA A 492 6.94 -33.07 32.15
CA ALA A 492 7.98 -32.33 32.85
C ALA A 492 7.43 -31.66 34.12
N THR A 493 6.30 -30.95 34.00
CA THR A 493 5.65 -30.29 35.14
C THR A 493 5.20 -31.29 36.22
N ARG A 494 4.63 -32.46 35.83
CA ARG A 494 4.22 -33.51 36.77
C ARG A 494 5.41 -34.22 37.42
N LEU A 495 6.54 -34.38 36.72
CA LEU A 495 7.79 -34.94 37.26
C LEU A 495 8.50 -33.95 38.19
N MET A 496 8.48 -32.65 37.87
CA MET A 496 9.04 -31.57 38.67
C MET A 496 8.36 -31.49 40.04
N HIS A 497 7.03 -31.57 40.07
CA HIS A 497 6.19 -31.62 41.27
C HIS A 497 6.15 -33.01 41.96
N SER A 498 7.22 -33.80 41.86
CA SER A 498 7.24 -35.16 42.40
C SER A 498 8.53 -35.46 43.18
N GLN A 499 8.48 -36.54 43.97
CA GLN A 499 9.62 -37.03 44.76
C GLN A 499 10.86 -37.37 43.90
N LEU A 500 10.71 -37.48 42.57
CA LEU A 500 11.85 -37.61 41.66
C LEU A 500 12.80 -36.39 41.73
N PHE A 501 12.28 -35.17 41.86
CA PHE A 501 13.12 -33.97 41.78
C PHE A 501 14.11 -33.86 42.96
N PRO A 502 13.70 -34.02 44.24
CA PRO A 502 14.63 -34.15 45.37
C PRO A 502 15.66 -35.28 45.18
N VAL A 503 15.23 -36.45 44.70
CA VAL A 503 16.14 -37.60 44.43
C VAL A 503 17.19 -37.25 43.38
N LEU A 504 16.83 -36.51 42.32
CA LEU A 504 17.77 -36.03 41.32
C LEU A 504 18.82 -35.07 41.93
N ILE A 505 18.42 -34.15 42.82
CA ILE A 505 19.36 -33.27 43.55
C ILE A 505 20.31 -34.12 44.41
N GLN A 506 19.80 -35.13 45.13
CA GLN A 506 20.63 -36.01 45.95
C GLN A 506 21.63 -36.82 45.11
N GLN A 507 21.23 -37.32 43.94
CA GLN A 507 22.14 -38.02 43.00
C GLN A 507 23.19 -37.05 42.42
N LEU A 508 22.81 -35.81 42.11
CA LEU A 508 23.76 -34.78 41.64
C LEU A 508 24.87 -34.52 42.68
N LYS A 509 24.54 -34.56 43.97
CA LYS A 509 25.52 -34.42 45.07
C LYS A 509 26.37 -35.68 45.24
N HIS A 510 25.75 -36.84 45.45
CA HIS A 510 26.42 -38.03 45.99
C HIS A 510 26.87 -39.09 44.97
N ALA A 511 26.40 -39.06 43.72
CA ALA A 511 26.74 -40.12 42.77
C ALA A 511 28.25 -40.15 42.46
N PRO A 512 28.93 -41.31 42.54
CA PRO A 512 30.37 -41.42 42.24
C PRO A 512 30.65 -41.41 40.74
N ASN A 513 29.68 -41.84 39.91
CA ASN A 513 29.81 -41.92 38.47
C ASN A 513 29.49 -40.57 37.79
N TRP A 514 30.46 -40.05 37.04
CA TRP A 514 30.32 -38.78 36.33
C TRP A 514 29.26 -38.80 35.22
N ASP A 515 29.09 -39.91 34.49
CA ASP A 515 28.08 -39.99 33.43
C ASP A 515 26.66 -39.95 34.01
N VAL A 516 26.48 -40.52 35.21
CA VAL A 516 25.22 -40.45 35.96
C VAL A 516 24.96 -39.01 36.37
N LYS A 517 25.95 -38.31 36.97
CA LYS A 517 25.85 -36.87 37.27
C LYS A 517 25.49 -36.04 36.03
N ASN A 518 26.16 -36.27 34.91
CA ASN A 518 25.91 -35.58 33.65
C ASN A 518 24.47 -35.80 33.11
N LYS A 519 23.96 -37.03 33.21
CA LYS A 519 22.58 -37.34 32.83
C LYS A 519 21.56 -36.75 33.81
N VAL A 520 21.82 -36.77 35.12
CA VAL A 520 20.99 -36.10 36.13
C VAL A 520 20.91 -34.60 35.87
N MET A 521 22.05 -33.93 35.61
CA MET A 521 22.06 -32.51 35.24
C MET A 521 21.20 -32.23 34.00
N ARG A 522 21.28 -33.09 32.98
CA ARG A 522 20.46 -32.96 31.76
C ARG A 522 18.97 -33.19 32.01
N VAL A 523 18.59 -34.15 32.86
CA VAL A 523 17.18 -34.35 33.25
C VAL A 523 16.66 -33.11 33.99
N ILE A 524 17.39 -32.61 34.98
CA ILE A 524 16.99 -31.39 35.71
C ILE A 524 16.83 -30.19 34.75
N GLY A 525 17.77 -30.00 33.82
CA GLY A 525 17.68 -28.93 32.83
C GLY A 525 16.46 -29.06 31.90
N LEU A 526 16.18 -30.26 31.40
CA LEU A 526 15.01 -30.50 30.54
C LEU A 526 13.69 -30.32 31.30
N LEU A 527 13.61 -30.80 32.55
CA LEU A 527 12.47 -30.53 33.42
C LEU A 527 12.25 -29.03 33.59
N ALA A 528 13.30 -28.25 33.86
CA ALA A 528 13.22 -26.80 34.01
C ALA A 528 12.81 -26.07 32.71
N THR A 529 13.31 -26.48 31.54
CA THR A 529 12.94 -25.91 30.22
C THR A 529 11.46 -26.10 29.87
N HIS A 530 10.88 -27.25 30.23
CA HIS A 530 9.52 -27.64 29.82
C HIS A 530 8.46 -27.49 30.92
N CYS A 531 8.87 -27.20 32.15
CA CYS A 531 7.96 -26.89 33.27
C CYS A 531 7.27 -25.53 33.07
N THR A 532 5.98 -25.46 33.37
CA THR A 532 5.16 -24.24 33.24
C THR A 532 5.06 -23.45 34.55
N GLU A 533 4.79 -24.16 35.64
CA GLU A 533 4.46 -23.63 36.96
C GLU A 533 5.29 -24.38 38.02
N ILE A 534 5.77 -23.68 39.04
CA ILE A 534 6.44 -24.23 40.23
C ILE A 534 5.50 -24.06 41.42
N ARG A 535 5.32 -25.12 42.20
CA ARG A 535 4.70 -25.07 43.52
C ARG A 535 5.73 -24.77 44.61
N GLU A 536 5.27 -24.16 45.70
CA GLU A 536 6.10 -23.77 46.85
C GLU A 536 6.83 -24.96 47.52
N ASP A 537 6.34 -26.20 47.35
CA ASP A 537 6.93 -27.41 47.91
C ASP A 537 8.16 -27.95 47.14
N VAL A 538 8.50 -27.38 45.98
CA VAL A 538 9.63 -27.84 45.15
C VAL A 538 10.95 -27.21 45.61
N PRO A 539 12.00 -28.00 45.96
CA PRO A 539 13.29 -27.49 46.46
C PRO A 539 14.19 -26.91 45.35
N ILE A 540 13.69 -25.96 44.56
CA ILE A 540 14.44 -25.34 43.46
C ILE A 540 15.61 -24.49 43.97
N ALA A 541 15.46 -23.81 45.11
CA ALA A 541 16.55 -23.07 45.73
C ALA A 541 17.73 -23.99 46.11
N GLU A 542 17.46 -25.21 46.59
CA GLU A 542 18.50 -26.22 46.84
C GLU A 542 19.19 -26.65 45.54
N ALA A 543 18.43 -26.90 44.48
CA ALA A 543 19.01 -27.22 43.17
C ALA A 543 19.94 -26.09 42.67
N VAL A 544 19.49 -24.84 42.69
CA VAL A 544 20.28 -23.66 42.27
C VAL A 544 21.53 -23.49 43.13
N ALA A 545 21.43 -23.69 44.44
CA ALA A 545 22.58 -23.67 45.35
C ALA A 545 23.58 -24.78 44.99
N MET A 546 23.13 -26.02 44.83
CA MET A 546 23.98 -27.17 44.47
C MET A 546 24.70 -26.97 43.13
N PHE A 547 24.02 -26.49 42.09
CA PHE A 547 24.65 -26.17 40.81
C PHE A 547 25.68 -25.04 40.95
N THR A 548 25.39 -24.01 41.76
CA THR A 548 26.31 -22.89 42.01
C THR A 548 27.56 -23.32 42.79
N GLU A 549 27.41 -24.23 43.76
CA GLU A 549 28.53 -24.83 44.49
C GLU A 549 29.40 -25.68 43.57
N LEU A 550 28.81 -26.57 42.77
CA LEU A 550 29.55 -27.41 41.82
C LEU A 550 30.34 -26.59 40.79
N ILE A 551 29.79 -25.47 40.30
CA ILE A 551 30.51 -24.53 39.42
C ILE A 551 31.68 -23.86 40.16
N ARG A 552 31.50 -23.49 41.43
CA ARG A 552 32.53 -22.86 42.26
C ARG A 552 33.69 -23.82 42.54
N GLU A 553 33.41 -25.05 42.90
CA GLU A 553 34.41 -26.11 43.12
C GLU A 553 35.18 -26.43 41.83
N ASN A 554 34.48 -26.48 40.69
CA ASN A 554 35.03 -26.88 39.40
C ASN A 554 35.41 -25.70 38.50
N PHE A 555 35.64 -24.51 39.08
CA PHE A 555 35.80 -23.24 38.37
C PHE A 555 36.78 -23.29 37.18
N ARG A 556 37.89 -24.02 37.30
CA ARG A 556 38.92 -24.11 36.24
C ARG A 556 38.58 -25.07 35.09
N ASN A 557 37.50 -25.84 35.16
CA ASN A 557 37.19 -26.89 34.20
C ASN A 557 36.11 -26.44 33.20
N SER A 558 36.52 -26.06 31.99
CA SER A 558 35.61 -25.58 30.94
C SER A 558 34.54 -26.61 30.55
N LYS A 559 34.91 -27.88 30.41
CA LYS A 559 33.98 -28.98 30.07
C LYS A 559 32.90 -29.17 31.12
N LEU A 560 33.24 -29.05 32.40
CA LEU A 560 32.24 -29.14 33.49
C LEU A 560 31.28 -27.96 33.47
N LYS A 561 31.78 -26.74 33.21
CA LYS A 561 30.93 -25.54 33.05
C LYS A 561 29.96 -25.68 31.86
N GLN A 562 30.39 -26.31 30.76
CA GLN A 562 29.49 -26.59 29.61
C GLN A 562 28.31 -27.53 29.97
N CYS A 563 28.46 -28.40 30.98
CA CYS A 563 27.38 -29.27 31.47
C CYS A 563 26.54 -28.62 32.59
N LEU A 564 27.16 -27.81 33.46
CA LEU A 564 26.53 -27.21 34.64
C LEU A 564 25.74 -25.93 34.33
N LEU A 565 26.21 -25.12 33.37
CA LEU A 565 25.61 -23.81 33.09
C LEU A 565 24.24 -23.88 32.43
N PRO A 566 23.97 -24.74 31.43
CA PRO A 566 22.67 -24.76 30.79
C PRO A 566 21.53 -25.12 31.75
N PRO A 567 21.56 -26.22 32.55
CA PRO A 567 20.49 -26.53 33.50
C PRO A 567 20.24 -25.45 34.55
N LEU A 568 21.31 -24.84 35.07
CA LEU A 568 21.24 -23.74 36.02
C LEU A 568 20.59 -22.50 35.39
N GLY A 569 20.87 -22.23 34.11
CA GLY A 569 20.23 -21.16 33.34
C GLY A 569 18.73 -21.35 33.16
N GLU A 570 18.29 -22.57 32.84
CA GLU A 570 16.86 -22.91 32.73
C GLU A 570 16.15 -22.76 34.08
N LEU A 571 16.75 -23.23 35.18
CA LEU A 571 16.20 -23.06 36.54
C LEU A 571 16.08 -21.57 36.92
N LEU A 572 17.11 -20.76 36.67
CA LEU A 572 17.07 -19.32 36.94
C LEU A 572 16.03 -18.59 36.08
N TYR A 573 15.83 -19.02 34.82
CA TYR A 573 14.79 -18.47 33.96
C TYR A 573 13.37 -18.87 34.45
N LEU A 574 13.18 -20.12 34.88
CA LEU A 574 11.90 -20.60 35.42
C LEU A 574 11.51 -19.85 36.70
N ILE A 575 12.47 -19.60 37.61
CA ILE A 575 12.25 -18.72 38.78
C ILE A 575 11.86 -17.31 38.31
N ALA A 576 12.57 -16.77 37.33
CA ALA A 576 12.32 -15.42 36.81
C ALA A 576 10.95 -15.25 36.13
N THR A 577 10.27 -16.33 35.72
CA THR A 577 8.94 -16.25 35.10
C THR A 577 7.76 -16.24 36.08
N GLN A 578 7.94 -16.47 37.39
CA GLN A 578 6.82 -16.86 38.25
C GLN A 578 6.48 -15.96 39.45
N GLU A 579 7.29 -14.95 39.77
CA GLU A 579 7.04 -13.83 40.72
C GLU A 579 6.62 -14.13 42.20
N SER A 580 5.93 -15.22 42.52
CA SER A 580 5.27 -15.45 43.82
C SER A 580 6.07 -16.28 44.84
N VAL A 581 7.04 -17.08 44.40
CA VAL A 581 7.89 -17.87 45.31
C VAL A 581 8.89 -16.94 46.00
N GLU A 582 9.05 -17.04 47.34
CA GLU A 582 9.92 -16.17 48.15
C GLU A 582 11.39 -16.17 47.65
N ALA A 583 11.69 -15.23 46.74
CA ALA A 583 12.97 -15.15 46.04
C ALA A 583 14.14 -14.58 46.88
N THR A 584 13.94 -14.45 48.20
CA THR A 584 14.86 -13.83 49.17
C THR A 584 16.12 -14.66 49.48
N SER A 585 16.21 -15.90 49.00
CA SER A 585 17.37 -16.78 49.18
C SER A 585 18.17 -17.07 47.90
N CYS A 586 17.58 -16.93 46.72
CA CYS A 586 18.23 -17.21 45.43
C CYS A 586 18.94 -15.99 44.86
N HIS A 587 19.92 -15.44 45.60
CA HIS A 587 20.80 -14.39 45.11
C HIS A 587 22.09 -14.97 44.51
N PRO A 588 22.24 -15.02 43.17
CA PRO A 588 23.54 -15.16 42.53
C PRO A 588 24.37 -13.90 42.80
N GLY A 589 25.04 -13.86 43.94
CA GLY A 589 25.79 -12.69 44.40
C GLY A 589 27.00 -12.34 43.52
N THR A 590 27.82 -11.37 43.98
CA THR A 590 28.98 -10.77 43.28
C THR A 590 30.08 -11.73 42.78
N ALA A 591 29.93 -13.03 43.02
CA ALA A 591 30.73 -14.09 42.41
C ALA A 591 30.44 -14.30 40.91
N TRP A 592 29.21 -14.04 40.44
CA TRP A 592 28.82 -14.30 39.05
C TRP A 592 29.49 -13.38 38.02
N ALA A 593 29.69 -12.10 38.33
CA ALA A 593 30.42 -11.18 37.45
C ALA A 593 31.89 -11.64 37.21
N ARG A 594 32.52 -12.29 38.20
CA ARG A 594 33.89 -12.83 38.11
C ARG A 594 33.96 -14.20 37.43
N LEU A 595 32.84 -14.86 37.16
CA LEU A 595 32.76 -16.16 36.50
C LEU A 595 32.86 -16.07 34.96
N PHE A 596 32.66 -14.89 34.35
CA PHE A 596 32.31 -14.78 32.93
C PHE A 596 33.11 -13.79 32.06
N LEU A 597 34.39 -13.57 32.40
CA LEU A 597 35.33 -12.91 31.49
C LEU A 597 36.69 -13.62 31.51
N LYS A 598 37.19 -13.97 30.30
CA LYS A 598 38.38 -14.80 30.00
C LYS A 598 38.16 -16.33 30.03
N GLU A 599 37.00 -16.78 29.56
CA GLU A 599 36.67 -18.22 29.38
C GLU A 599 36.58 -18.62 27.89
N GLU A 600 36.41 -19.92 27.62
CA GLU A 600 36.18 -20.45 26.26
C GLU A 600 34.90 -19.89 25.60
N LEU A 601 34.90 -19.79 24.27
CA LEU A 601 33.78 -19.23 23.48
C LEU A 601 32.42 -19.84 23.79
N VAL A 602 32.33 -21.16 23.97
CA VAL A 602 31.06 -21.87 24.28
C VAL A 602 30.54 -21.47 25.67
N VAL A 603 31.42 -21.38 26.66
CA VAL A 603 31.08 -20.99 28.04
C VAL A 603 30.62 -19.53 28.07
N ASN A 604 31.30 -18.64 27.35
CA ASN A 604 30.88 -17.23 27.21
C ASN A 604 29.50 -17.12 26.53
N HIS A 605 29.17 -17.98 25.58
CA HIS A 605 27.88 -17.96 24.90
C HIS A 605 26.75 -18.49 25.78
N MET A 606 26.98 -19.57 26.54
CA MET A 606 26.04 -20.02 27.57
C MET A 606 25.78 -18.91 28.61
N ALA A 607 26.84 -18.25 29.08
CA ALA A 607 26.73 -17.15 30.04
C ALA A 607 25.93 -15.95 29.52
N ALA A 608 26.26 -15.48 28.31
CA ALA A 608 25.49 -14.43 27.64
C ALA A 608 24.02 -14.83 27.48
N LYS A 609 23.74 -16.11 27.18
CA LYS A 609 22.36 -16.60 27.01
C LYS A 609 21.58 -16.76 28.32
N ILE A 610 22.24 -17.09 29.43
CA ILE A 610 21.62 -17.06 30.77
C ILE A 610 21.15 -15.65 31.09
N ILE A 611 22.03 -14.65 30.92
CA ILE A 611 21.72 -13.24 31.15
C ILE A 611 20.58 -12.79 30.21
N GLU A 612 20.65 -13.17 28.93
CA GLU A 612 19.62 -12.89 27.93
C GLU A 612 18.24 -13.43 28.37
N ASN A 613 18.16 -14.70 28.78
CA ASN A 613 16.89 -15.31 29.15
C ASN A 613 16.35 -14.73 30.46
N VAL A 614 17.15 -14.71 31.54
CA VAL A 614 16.72 -14.23 32.87
C VAL A 614 16.30 -12.75 32.84
N CYS A 615 17.06 -11.89 32.17
CA CYS A 615 16.73 -10.47 32.09
C CYS A 615 15.54 -10.15 31.16
N SER A 616 14.91 -11.15 30.52
CA SER A 616 13.67 -10.96 29.73
C SER A 616 12.45 -10.64 30.60
N ARG A 617 12.48 -11.01 31.89
CA ARG A 617 11.42 -10.78 32.88
C ARG A 617 11.88 -9.76 33.93
N GLU A 618 10.95 -8.95 34.44
CA GLU A 618 11.20 -7.95 35.48
C GLU A 618 11.16 -8.60 36.87
N CYS A 619 12.27 -9.21 37.28
CA CYS A 619 12.36 -10.00 38.52
C CYS A 619 13.59 -9.61 39.37
N GLN A 620 13.56 -9.94 40.67
CA GLN A 620 14.70 -9.71 41.56
C GLN A 620 15.97 -10.48 41.14
N CYS A 621 15.82 -11.67 40.52
CA CYS A 621 16.95 -12.43 39.99
C CYS A 621 17.70 -11.69 38.88
N ALA A 622 17.00 -10.88 38.06
CA ALA A 622 17.64 -10.08 37.02
C ALA A 622 18.55 -8.98 37.60
N GLN A 623 18.19 -8.39 38.74
CA GLN A 623 18.98 -7.36 39.43
C GLN A 623 20.40 -7.85 39.78
N GLY A 624 20.58 -9.15 40.08
CA GLY A 624 21.89 -9.76 40.35
C GLY A 624 22.89 -9.66 39.18
N PHE A 625 22.42 -9.51 37.95
CA PHE A 625 23.27 -9.33 36.76
C PHE A 625 23.58 -7.84 36.45
N ILE A 626 22.88 -6.89 37.08
CA ILE A 626 23.01 -5.46 36.79
C ILE A 626 24.19 -4.88 37.59
N THR A 627 25.38 -4.99 37.01
CA THR A 627 26.60 -4.41 37.58
C THR A 627 27.35 -3.57 36.54
N ALA A 628 28.14 -2.60 37.01
CA ALA A 628 28.94 -1.73 36.15
C ALA A 628 30.00 -2.48 35.29
N GLU A 629 30.30 -3.74 35.61
CA GLU A 629 31.26 -4.56 34.87
C GLU A 629 30.58 -5.41 33.76
N VAL A 630 29.35 -5.88 33.98
CA VAL A 630 28.65 -6.80 33.05
C VAL A 630 28.28 -6.12 31.73
N GLY A 631 27.93 -4.82 31.73
CA GLY A 631 27.68 -4.07 30.49
C GLY A 631 28.90 -4.09 29.55
N PRO A 632 30.06 -3.58 30.00
CA PRO A 632 31.31 -3.67 29.27
C PRO A 632 31.79 -5.09 28.95
N ALA A 633 31.46 -6.08 29.79
CA ALA A 633 31.75 -7.49 29.55
C ALA A 633 31.07 -8.01 28.27
N LEU A 634 29.77 -7.76 28.14
CA LEU A 634 28.97 -8.17 26.99
C LEU A 634 29.40 -7.42 25.72
N TRP A 635 29.78 -6.14 25.84
CA TRP A 635 30.38 -5.39 24.73
C TRP A 635 31.71 -5.97 24.25
N TYR A 636 32.59 -6.39 25.18
CA TYR A 636 33.83 -7.07 24.85
C TYR A 636 33.57 -8.37 24.06
N LEU A 637 32.63 -9.21 24.52
CA LEU A 637 32.24 -10.44 23.82
C LEU A 637 31.68 -10.18 22.41
N PHE A 638 30.89 -9.12 22.21
CA PHE A 638 30.37 -8.72 20.90
C PHE A 638 31.47 -8.27 19.91
N THR A 639 32.49 -7.58 20.42
CA THR A 639 33.57 -7.01 19.60
C THR A 639 34.72 -7.97 19.33
N HIS A 640 34.99 -8.92 20.23
CA HIS A 640 36.15 -9.82 20.17
C HIS A 640 35.78 -11.26 19.78
N SER A 641 34.50 -11.55 19.53
CA SER A 641 34.04 -12.84 18.99
C SER A 641 33.87 -12.79 17.47
N ALA A 642 34.30 -13.85 16.79
CA ALA A 642 33.99 -14.08 15.37
C ALA A 642 32.66 -14.85 15.15
N VAL A 643 32.00 -15.31 16.22
CA VAL A 643 30.78 -16.13 16.13
C VAL A 643 29.55 -15.24 16.22
N ASP A 644 28.87 -14.99 15.10
CA ASP A 644 27.73 -14.07 15.03
C ASP A 644 26.59 -14.43 15.99
N ALA A 645 26.34 -15.70 16.26
CA ALA A 645 25.34 -16.11 17.26
C ALA A 645 25.67 -15.61 18.68
N LEU A 646 26.96 -15.67 19.08
CA LEU A 646 27.43 -15.10 20.35
C LEU A 646 27.35 -13.57 20.34
N ARG A 647 27.74 -12.94 19.23
CA ARG A 647 27.67 -11.48 19.06
C ARG A 647 26.24 -10.95 19.21
N VAL A 648 25.26 -11.67 18.63
CA VAL A 648 23.83 -11.37 18.79
C VAL A 648 23.40 -11.58 20.25
N SER A 649 23.63 -12.76 20.85
CA SER A 649 23.22 -13.04 22.24
C SER A 649 23.81 -12.05 23.24
N ALA A 650 25.08 -11.64 23.08
CA ALA A 650 25.72 -10.66 23.95
C ALA A 650 25.06 -9.26 23.87
N MET A 651 24.69 -8.80 22.68
CA MET A 651 23.96 -7.55 22.50
C MET A 651 22.48 -7.64 22.90
N SER A 652 21.87 -8.81 22.73
CA SER A 652 20.51 -9.10 23.17
C SER A 652 20.41 -9.12 24.70
N ALA A 653 21.42 -9.67 25.39
CA ALA A 653 21.57 -9.61 26.84
C ALA A 653 21.79 -8.18 27.35
N LEU A 654 22.68 -7.40 26.71
CA LEU A 654 22.91 -6.01 27.07
C LEU A 654 21.65 -5.16 26.90
N CYS A 655 20.91 -5.38 25.81
CA CYS A 655 19.63 -4.71 25.53
C CYS A 655 18.56 -5.00 26.58
N ARG A 656 18.53 -6.23 27.12
CA ARG A 656 17.62 -6.60 28.21
C ARG A 656 18.07 -6.03 29.55
N ILE A 657 19.35 -6.08 29.92
CA ILE A 657 19.84 -5.40 31.14
C ILE A 657 19.49 -3.90 31.10
N THR A 658 19.61 -3.26 29.93
CA THR A 658 19.28 -1.84 29.73
C THR A 658 17.81 -1.51 30.02
N ARG A 659 16.89 -2.48 29.90
CA ARG A 659 15.46 -2.34 30.27
C ARG A 659 15.30 -2.07 31.76
N HIS A 660 16.06 -2.79 32.58
CA HIS A 660 16.02 -2.68 34.04
C HIS A 660 16.83 -1.49 34.54
N SER A 661 17.95 -1.16 33.88
CA SER A 661 18.77 0.00 34.22
C SER A 661 19.51 0.54 33.00
N ALA A 662 19.10 1.74 32.56
CA ALA A 662 19.79 2.49 31.49
C ALA A 662 21.26 2.79 31.83
N GLY A 663 21.60 2.83 33.13
CA GLY A 663 22.97 2.98 33.62
C GLY A 663 23.94 1.91 33.10
N ALA A 664 23.45 0.70 32.78
CA ALA A 664 24.26 -0.36 32.21
C ALA A 664 24.78 0.00 30.80
N PHE A 665 23.93 0.50 29.91
CA PHE A 665 24.37 0.95 28.57
C PHE A 665 25.19 2.23 28.64
N GLN A 666 24.85 3.15 29.54
CA GLN A 666 25.68 4.32 29.84
C GLN A 666 27.12 3.92 30.21
N SER A 667 27.32 2.91 31.07
CA SER A 667 28.66 2.44 31.44
C SER A 667 29.47 1.89 30.25
N VAL A 668 28.80 1.37 29.21
CA VAL A 668 29.43 0.95 27.96
C VAL A 668 29.84 2.17 27.14
N ILE A 669 28.96 3.17 26.98
CA ILE A 669 29.26 4.42 26.27
C ILE A 669 30.45 5.14 26.92
N ASP A 670 30.47 5.26 28.24
CA ASP A 670 31.52 5.97 28.98
C ASP A 670 32.88 5.25 28.90
N LYS A 671 32.91 3.92 28.69
CA LYS A 671 34.15 3.13 28.59
C LYS A 671 34.65 2.91 27.15
N VAL A 672 33.75 2.84 26.18
CA VAL A 672 34.03 2.47 24.78
C VAL A 672 34.03 3.69 23.84
N GLY A 673 33.31 4.74 24.22
CA GLY A 673 33.08 5.92 23.40
C GLY A 673 31.89 5.76 22.44
N LEU A 674 31.09 6.82 22.31
CA LEU A 674 29.94 6.88 21.42
C LEU A 674 30.26 6.56 19.94
N PRO A 675 31.35 7.08 19.32
CA PRO A 675 31.61 6.85 17.88
C PRO A 675 31.76 5.37 17.51
N SER A 676 32.39 4.59 18.39
CA SER A 676 32.56 3.14 18.26
C SER A 676 31.20 2.41 18.19
N ILE A 677 30.29 2.77 19.10
CA ILE A 677 28.93 2.20 19.14
C ILE A 677 28.14 2.60 17.89
N LEU A 678 28.24 3.86 17.47
CA LEU A 678 27.53 4.36 16.29
C LEU A 678 28.03 3.76 14.97
N SER A 679 29.28 3.33 14.88
CA SER A 679 29.77 2.57 13.71
C SER A 679 28.98 1.27 13.48
N CYS A 680 28.55 0.61 14.57
CA CYS A 680 27.81 -0.65 14.52
C CYS A 680 26.38 -0.51 13.98
N LEU A 681 25.82 0.71 13.95
CA LEU A 681 24.54 0.97 13.29
C LEU A 681 24.63 0.87 11.77
N VAL A 682 25.79 1.15 11.17
CA VAL A 682 25.94 1.23 9.70
C VAL A 682 26.32 -0.12 9.07
N SER A 683 27.17 -0.90 9.73
CA SER A 683 27.73 -2.17 9.20
C SER A 683 27.43 -3.41 10.06
N GLY A 684 26.52 -3.29 11.03
CA GLY A 684 26.19 -4.37 11.97
C GLY A 684 25.17 -5.39 11.45
N ILE A 685 25.11 -6.52 12.15
CA ILE A 685 24.04 -7.52 12.00
C ILE A 685 22.69 -6.86 12.31
N SER A 686 21.64 -7.13 11.53
CA SER A 686 20.32 -6.49 11.68
C SER A 686 19.74 -6.58 13.11
N ARG A 687 19.85 -7.74 13.75
CA ARG A 687 19.45 -7.92 15.16
C ARG A 687 20.28 -7.07 16.14
N VAL A 688 21.57 -6.86 15.87
CA VAL A 688 22.40 -5.96 16.68
C VAL A 688 22.00 -4.49 16.47
N GLN A 689 21.73 -4.07 15.24
CA GLN A 689 21.21 -2.72 14.95
C GLN A 689 19.91 -2.45 15.72
N GLN A 690 18.97 -3.39 15.68
CA GLN A 690 17.71 -3.32 16.43
C GLN A 690 17.94 -3.15 17.95
N HIS A 691 18.81 -3.97 18.54
CA HIS A 691 19.14 -3.87 19.96
C HIS A 691 19.82 -2.54 20.32
N ILE A 692 20.74 -2.03 19.49
CA ILE A 692 21.39 -0.73 19.72
C ILE A 692 20.38 0.42 19.68
N LEU A 693 19.46 0.45 18.70
CA LEU A 693 18.38 1.45 18.65
C LEU A 693 17.46 1.36 19.87
N THR A 694 17.16 0.16 20.34
CA THR A 694 16.36 -0.08 21.55
C THR A 694 17.03 0.47 22.80
N MET A 695 18.33 0.25 22.96
CA MET A 695 19.12 0.78 24.08
C MET A 695 19.21 2.31 24.05
N PHE A 696 19.40 2.92 22.87
CA PHE A 696 19.34 4.38 22.74
C PHE A 696 17.95 4.93 23.08
N ALA A 697 16.87 4.33 22.57
CA ALA A 697 15.50 4.77 22.85
C ALA A 697 15.15 4.65 24.35
N THR A 698 15.61 3.60 25.02
CA THR A 698 15.40 3.36 26.46
C THR A 698 16.20 4.33 27.32
N MET A 699 17.46 4.58 26.94
CA MET A 699 18.33 5.52 27.64
C MET A 699 17.81 6.96 27.52
N LEU A 700 17.40 7.40 26.33
CA LEU A 700 16.76 8.71 26.14
C LEU A 700 15.47 8.84 26.98
N ALA A 701 14.63 7.80 27.02
CA ALA A 701 13.37 7.80 27.78
C ALA A 701 13.59 7.81 29.30
N SER A 702 14.78 7.41 29.77
CA SER A 702 15.20 7.51 31.17
C SER A 702 15.86 8.85 31.54
N GLY A 703 16.14 9.72 30.55
CA GLY A 703 16.89 10.96 30.74
C GLY A 703 18.41 10.79 30.89
N ALA A 704 18.94 9.56 30.93
CA ALA A 704 20.37 9.29 31.00
C ALA A 704 21.10 9.75 29.72
N HIS A 705 22.27 10.41 29.87
CA HIS A 705 23.08 11.01 28.78
C HIS A 705 22.36 11.97 27.81
N LEU A 706 21.11 12.35 28.11
CA LEU A 706 20.21 13.09 27.22
C LEU A 706 20.86 14.32 26.56
N HIS A 707 21.45 15.22 27.37
CA HIS A 707 22.07 16.46 26.88
C HIS A 707 23.23 16.23 25.89
N ARG A 708 23.97 15.12 25.99
CA ARG A 708 25.07 14.83 25.05
C ARG A 708 24.54 14.32 23.71
N LEU A 709 23.58 13.40 23.74
CA LEU A 709 23.06 12.74 22.52
C LEU A 709 22.15 13.65 21.70
N VAL A 710 21.31 14.44 22.37
CA VAL A 710 20.32 15.33 21.74
C VAL A 710 20.98 16.53 21.02
N GLN A 711 22.27 16.77 21.26
CA GLN A 711 23.08 17.81 20.61
C GLN A 711 24.09 17.24 19.59
N ASP A 712 24.26 15.92 19.51
CA ASP A 712 25.22 15.28 18.61
C ASP A 712 24.65 15.10 17.19
N ARG A 713 25.31 15.70 16.20
CA ARG A 713 24.88 15.65 14.79
C ARG A 713 25.20 14.32 14.12
N ASP A 714 26.31 13.67 14.48
CA ASP A 714 26.71 12.37 13.92
C ASP A 714 25.78 11.25 14.43
N PHE A 715 25.34 11.36 15.69
CA PHE A 715 24.26 10.55 16.24
C PHE A 715 23.00 10.64 15.37
N VAL A 716 22.43 11.83 15.20
CA VAL A 716 21.18 12.03 14.43
C VAL A 716 21.31 11.51 12.99
N VAL A 717 22.40 11.83 12.29
CA VAL A 717 22.62 11.39 10.90
C VAL A 717 22.69 9.86 10.79
N LYS A 718 23.33 9.16 11.74
CA LYS A 718 23.40 7.69 11.75
C LYS A 718 22.08 7.02 12.13
N ILE A 719 21.26 7.64 12.98
CA ILE A 719 19.88 7.18 13.23
C ILE A 719 19.03 7.34 11.96
N ILE A 720 19.14 8.47 11.24
CA ILE A 720 18.42 8.67 9.96
C ILE A 720 18.86 7.64 8.92
N ARG A 721 20.16 7.35 8.82
CA ARG A 721 20.65 6.28 7.92
C ARG A 721 20.07 4.90 8.28
N SER A 722 19.68 4.66 9.53
CA SER A 722 18.99 3.44 9.93
C SER A 722 17.58 3.32 9.33
N LEU A 723 16.98 4.42 8.84
CA LEU A 723 15.73 4.42 8.06
C LEU A 723 15.91 3.81 6.66
N GLU A 724 17.14 3.54 6.19
CA GLU A 724 17.40 2.81 4.95
C GLU A 724 17.24 1.28 5.12
N SER A 725 17.12 0.78 6.36
CA SER A 725 17.03 -0.64 6.66
C SER A 725 15.80 -1.33 6.05
N PRO A 726 15.92 -2.56 5.52
CA PRO A 726 14.78 -3.32 5.03
C PRO A 726 13.79 -3.71 6.15
N SER A 727 14.24 -3.85 7.40
CA SER A 727 13.39 -4.23 8.54
C SER A 727 12.50 -3.08 9.00
N SER A 728 11.18 -3.27 9.01
CA SER A 728 10.21 -2.28 9.52
C SER A 728 10.46 -1.96 11.00
N VAL A 729 10.82 -2.94 11.82
CA VAL A 729 11.12 -2.78 13.25
C VAL A 729 12.33 -1.86 13.47
N ILE A 730 13.38 -1.98 12.65
CA ILE A 730 14.57 -1.11 12.72
C ILE A 730 14.18 0.33 12.36
N ARG A 731 13.40 0.53 11.29
CA ARG A 731 12.93 1.86 10.89
C ARG A 731 12.02 2.50 11.95
N ALA A 732 11.10 1.73 12.51
CA ALA A 732 10.19 2.15 13.58
C ALA A 732 10.96 2.62 14.82
N LYS A 733 11.96 1.83 15.26
CA LYS A 733 12.81 2.22 16.40
C LYS A 733 13.70 3.43 16.10
N ALA A 734 14.19 3.58 14.86
CA ALA A 734 14.87 4.81 14.46
C ALA A 734 13.93 6.03 14.51
N PHE A 735 12.66 5.92 14.08
CA PHE A 735 11.66 6.98 14.28
C PHE A 735 11.39 7.28 15.76
N LEU A 736 11.33 6.28 16.66
CA LEU A 736 11.19 6.51 18.10
C LEU A 736 12.41 7.24 18.71
N VAL A 737 13.64 6.88 18.30
CA VAL A 737 14.85 7.60 18.74
C VAL A 737 14.83 9.05 18.25
N LEU A 738 14.48 9.28 16.98
CA LEU A 738 14.36 10.63 16.43
C LEU A 738 13.25 11.44 17.10
N LEU A 739 12.09 10.84 17.40
CA LEU A 739 11.01 11.48 18.15
C LEU A 739 11.50 11.99 19.51
N GLN A 740 12.23 11.16 20.26
CA GLN A 740 12.76 11.56 21.58
C GLN A 740 13.86 12.63 21.49
N VAL A 741 14.68 12.63 20.44
CA VAL A 741 15.59 13.77 20.16
C VAL A 741 14.77 15.03 19.85
N LEU A 742 13.72 14.88 19.03
CA LEU A 742 12.65 15.82 18.68
C LEU A 742 12.19 16.65 19.86
N MET A 743 11.58 15.92 20.80
CA MET A 743 10.92 16.42 22.00
C MET A 743 11.86 17.18 22.95
N ASN A 744 13.17 17.00 22.83
CA ASN A 744 14.17 17.66 23.67
C ASN A 744 14.98 18.74 22.92
N ASN A 745 15.04 18.70 21.58
CA ASN A 745 15.72 19.70 20.76
C ASN A 745 15.15 19.79 19.33
N ARG A 746 14.15 20.64 19.18
CA ARG A 746 13.52 20.99 17.90
C ARG A 746 14.48 21.57 16.85
N GLU A 747 15.64 22.14 17.20
CA GLU A 747 16.62 22.59 16.20
C GLU A 747 17.18 21.44 15.35
N MET A 748 17.17 20.20 15.87
CA MET A 748 17.60 19.02 15.10
C MET A 748 16.64 18.67 13.96
N LEU A 749 15.41 19.19 13.94
CA LEU A 749 14.45 18.95 12.85
C LEU A 749 15.00 19.40 11.50
N LEU A 750 15.72 20.53 11.47
CA LEU A 750 16.40 21.02 10.27
C LEU A 750 17.48 20.05 9.77
N LEU A 751 18.27 19.45 10.67
CA LEU A 751 19.24 18.43 10.30
C LEU A 751 18.54 17.19 9.75
N CYS A 752 17.43 16.79 10.33
CA CYS A 752 16.65 15.65 9.84
C CYS A 752 16.05 15.89 8.45
N CYS A 753 15.38 17.03 8.26
CA CYS A 753 14.83 17.49 6.99
C CYS A 753 15.90 17.53 5.87
N ASN A 754 17.03 18.18 6.13
CA ASN A 754 18.18 18.22 5.20
C ASN A 754 18.75 16.82 4.90
N SER A 755 18.62 15.88 5.84
CA SER A 755 19.00 14.46 5.67
C SER A 755 17.87 13.60 5.08
N ARG A 756 16.93 14.20 4.34
CA ARG A 756 15.85 13.53 3.58
C ARG A 756 14.78 12.85 4.44
N LEU A 757 14.60 13.24 5.72
CA LEU A 757 13.59 12.68 6.62
C LEU A 757 12.20 12.58 5.98
N VAL A 758 11.72 13.65 5.34
CA VAL A 758 10.39 13.71 4.71
C VAL A 758 10.20 12.60 3.66
N MET A 759 11.25 12.28 2.87
CA MET A 759 11.19 11.21 1.89
C MET A 759 11.04 9.83 2.53
N TYR A 760 11.70 9.58 3.67
CA TYR A 760 11.58 8.31 4.40
C TYR A 760 10.18 8.16 5.01
N ILE A 761 9.61 9.25 5.55
CA ILE A 761 8.22 9.29 6.04
C ILE A 761 7.26 9.00 4.90
N GLU A 762 7.42 9.64 3.74
CA GLU A 762 6.58 9.39 2.56
C GLU A 762 6.74 7.98 1.97
N ARG A 763 7.92 7.39 2.04
CA ARG A 763 8.14 6.00 1.63
C ARG A 763 7.44 5.03 2.57
N ASP A 764 7.50 5.27 3.88
CA ASP A 764 7.02 4.32 4.87
C ASP A 764 5.53 4.47 5.19
N ILE A 765 4.94 5.67 5.09
CA ILE A 765 3.48 5.82 5.22
C ILE A 765 2.75 5.08 4.10
N ARG A 766 3.25 5.15 2.85
CA ARG A 766 2.66 4.44 1.69
C ARG A 766 2.75 2.91 1.80
N LYS A 767 3.57 2.41 2.73
CA LYS A 767 3.68 1.00 3.09
C LYS A 767 2.92 0.65 4.38
N ALA A 768 2.55 1.65 5.18
CA ALA A 768 1.81 1.50 6.43
C ALA A 768 0.31 1.79 6.27
N THR A 769 -0.11 2.46 5.19
CA THR A 769 -1.51 2.51 4.76
C THR A 769 -2.02 1.10 4.44
N PRO A 770 -3.22 0.71 4.92
CA PRO A 770 -3.65 -0.68 4.91
C PRO A 770 -4.03 -1.19 3.51
N GLY A 771 -3.07 -1.82 2.84
CA GLY A 771 -3.35 -3.06 2.11
C GLY A 771 -3.38 -4.21 3.13
N LYS A 772 -4.28 -5.20 2.96
CA LYS A 772 -4.65 -6.18 4.01
C LYS A 772 -3.54 -7.14 4.48
N GLU A 773 -2.31 -7.02 3.97
CA GLU A 773 -1.37 -8.15 3.84
C GLU A 773 -0.13 -8.15 4.75
N GLN A 774 0.11 -7.13 5.57
CA GLN A 774 1.26 -7.12 6.52
C GLN A 774 0.92 -6.43 7.84
N GLN A 775 0.10 -7.06 8.68
CA GLN A 775 -0.46 -6.42 9.86
C GLN A 775 0.57 -6.16 10.97
N SER A 776 1.12 -7.18 11.65
CA SER A 776 1.95 -6.96 12.86
C SER A 776 3.23 -6.14 12.63
N GLY A 777 3.95 -6.42 11.53
CA GLY A 777 5.23 -5.78 11.22
C GLY A 777 5.12 -4.32 10.75
N ASN A 778 4.00 -3.93 10.14
CA ASN A 778 3.75 -2.55 9.74
C ASN A 778 2.88 -1.79 10.75
N GLU A 779 2.08 -2.44 11.58
CA GLU A 779 1.32 -1.80 12.67
C GLU A 779 2.28 -1.10 13.66
N TYR A 780 3.33 -1.77 14.12
CA TYR A 780 4.33 -1.17 15.01
C TYR A 780 5.04 0.03 14.34
N LEU A 781 5.37 -0.07 13.05
CA LEU A 781 5.93 1.04 12.28
C LEU A 781 4.93 2.20 12.13
N SER A 782 3.67 1.89 11.86
CA SER A 782 2.57 2.86 11.73
C SER A 782 2.36 3.63 13.03
N LYS A 783 2.27 2.95 14.18
CA LYS A 783 2.18 3.57 15.51
C LYS A 783 3.35 4.52 15.80
N CYS A 784 4.59 4.09 15.53
CA CYS A 784 5.77 4.93 15.72
C CYS A 784 5.79 6.14 14.78
N LEU A 785 5.38 5.95 13.51
CA LEU A 785 5.35 6.99 12.49
C LEU A 785 4.24 8.03 12.77
N ALA A 786 3.07 7.59 13.22
CA ALA A 786 1.96 8.46 13.61
C ALA A 786 2.33 9.38 14.78
N LEU A 787 2.99 8.84 15.82
CA LEU A 787 3.53 9.65 16.92
C LEU A 787 4.57 10.67 16.43
N PHE A 788 5.47 10.25 15.53
CA PHE A 788 6.47 11.15 14.94
C PHE A 788 5.84 12.29 14.13
N ILE A 789 4.86 11.98 13.28
CA ILE A 789 4.13 12.97 12.48
C ILE A 789 3.36 13.94 13.39
N ARG A 790 2.60 13.42 14.36
CA ARG A 790 1.82 14.23 15.31
C ARG A 790 2.69 15.21 16.10
N HIS A 791 3.88 14.79 16.55
CA HIS A 791 4.83 15.69 17.20
C HIS A 791 5.37 16.76 16.24
N THR A 792 5.77 16.36 15.02
CA THR A 792 6.31 17.27 13.99
C THR A 792 5.30 18.36 13.60
N VAL A 793 4.02 18.00 13.44
CA VAL A 793 2.92 18.95 13.17
C VAL A 793 2.72 19.90 14.36
N ARG A 794 2.77 19.39 15.60
CA ARG A 794 2.58 20.19 16.83
C ARG A 794 3.68 21.23 17.09
N GLU A 795 4.92 20.95 16.69
CA GLU A 795 6.04 21.90 16.85
C GLU A 795 6.00 23.07 15.84
N LEU A 796 5.31 22.90 14.71
CA LEU A 796 5.37 23.84 13.59
C LEU A 796 4.82 25.26 13.91
N PRO A 797 3.71 25.44 14.65
CA PRO A 797 3.25 26.77 15.06
C PRO A 797 4.27 27.52 15.92
N ALA A 798 5.02 26.82 16.77
CA ALA A 798 6.06 27.41 17.61
C ALA A 798 7.30 27.81 16.80
N ILE A 799 7.66 27.02 15.77
CA ILE A 799 8.71 27.38 14.80
C ILE A 799 8.34 28.67 14.06
N LEU A 800 7.08 28.82 13.63
CA LEU A 800 6.60 30.05 12.99
C LEU A 800 6.62 31.25 13.93
N ASP A 801 6.22 31.09 15.19
CA ASP A 801 6.26 32.16 16.19
C ASP A 801 7.69 32.65 16.46
N ASP A 802 8.66 31.73 16.55
CA ASP A 802 10.08 32.07 16.70
C ASP A 802 10.62 32.86 15.50
N ILE A 803 10.21 32.51 14.27
CA ILE A 803 10.55 33.24 13.04
C ILE A 803 9.88 34.62 13.00
N LEU A 804 8.57 34.69 13.28
CA LEU A 804 7.78 35.93 13.28
C LEU A 804 8.26 36.93 14.34
N SER A 805 8.73 36.42 15.49
CA SER A 805 9.35 37.18 16.56
C SER A 805 10.73 37.71 16.15
N ALA A 806 11.60 36.86 15.59
CA ALA A 806 12.92 37.26 15.11
C ALA A 806 12.83 38.34 14.01
N LEU A 807 11.89 38.20 13.07
CA LEU A 807 11.60 39.20 12.04
C LEU A 807 10.96 40.46 12.63
N GLY A 808 10.00 40.33 13.56
CA GLY A 808 9.37 41.46 14.24
C GLY A 808 10.38 42.38 14.95
N ASN A 809 11.42 41.79 15.54
CA ASN A 809 12.48 42.52 16.25
C ASN A 809 13.36 43.41 15.35
N ILE A 810 13.33 43.24 14.03
CA ILE A 810 14.14 44.02 13.07
C ILE A 810 13.36 44.99 12.18
N VAL A 811 12.02 44.90 12.14
CA VAL A 811 11.18 45.80 11.32
C VAL A 811 11.50 47.26 11.63
N GLY A 812 11.74 48.06 10.58
CA GLY A 812 12.06 49.48 10.68
C GLY A 812 13.50 49.83 11.07
N ARG A 813 14.41 48.86 11.25
CA ARG A 813 15.82 49.10 11.60
C ARG A 813 16.76 48.82 10.42
N LYS A 814 17.63 49.77 10.07
CA LYS A 814 18.65 49.59 9.01
C LYS A 814 19.76 48.60 9.40
N HIS A 815 20.05 48.44 10.69
CA HIS A 815 21.10 47.55 11.20
C HIS A 815 20.61 46.79 12.44
N PRO A 816 20.51 45.45 12.41
CA PRO A 816 20.20 44.66 13.59
C PRO A 816 21.40 44.58 14.56
N SER A 817 21.10 44.51 15.86
CA SER A 817 22.10 44.28 16.90
C SER A 817 22.70 42.86 16.83
N THR A 818 23.85 42.65 17.47
CA THR A 818 24.51 41.33 17.54
C THR A 818 23.60 40.22 18.10
N ALA A 819 22.75 40.53 19.08
CA ALA A 819 21.76 39.60 19.62
C ALA A 819 20.66 39.26 18.59
N GLN A 820 20.11 40.26 17.90
CA GLN A 820 19.11 40.06 16.84
C GLN A 820 19.69 39.29 15.65
N THR A 821 20.93 39.59 15.24
CA THR A 821 21.64 38.83 14.20
C THR A 821 21.84 37.37 14.60
N ARG A 822 22.09 37.08 15.89
CA ARG A 822 22.20 35.71 16.40
C ARG A 822 20.84 34.99 16.36
N GLN A 823 19.77 35.65 16.81
CA GLN A 823 18.39 35.11 16.76
C GLN A 823 17.99 34.77 15.32
N LEU A 824 18.19 35.68 14.36
CA LEU A 824 17.90 35.45 12.94
C LEU A 824 18.69 34.26 12.36
N LYS A 825 19.97 34.10 12.73
CA LYS A 825 20.80 32.96 12.30
C LYS A 825 20.31 31.61 12.84
N GLN A 826 19.54 31.59 13.93
CA GLN A 826 18.94 30.39 14.49
C GLN A 826 17.53 30.13 13.92
N SER A 827 16.67 31.16 13.89
CA SER A 827 15.27 31.01 13.47
C SER A 827 15.09 30.87 11.95
N LEU A 828 15.76 31.69 11.12
CA LEU A 828 15.50 31.71 9.67
C LEU A 828 15.77 30.37 8.96
N PRO A 829 16.81 29.59 9.27
CA PRO A 829 17.02 28.28 8.65
C PRO A 829 15.86 27.30 8.85
N MET A 830 15.05 27.46 9.91
CA MET A 830 13.86 26.63 10.14
C MET A 830 12.74 26.86 9.12
N MET A 831 12.78 27.96 8.35
CA MET A 831 11.87 28.14 7.22
C MET A 831 12.02 27.03 6.15
N ALA A 832 13.23 26.47 5.99
CA ALA A 832 13.44 25.33 5.09
C ALA A 832 12.66 24.08 5.56
N VAL A 833 12.47 23.90 6.87
CA VAL A 833 11.62 22.83 7.44
C VAL A 833 10.17 23.09 7.08
N VAL A 834 9.67 24.30 7.34
CA VAL A 834 8.28 24.71 7.00
C VAL A 834 7.98 24.38 5.53
N LEU A 835 8.84 24.82 4.62
CA LEU A 835 8.67 24.62 3.18
C LEU A 835 8.71 23.13 2.79
N GLN A 836 9.65 22.34 3.31
CA GLN A 836 9.71 20.91 3.02
C GLN A 836 8.47 20.14 3.52
N LEU A 837 7.94 20.49 4.69
CA LEU A 837 6.70 19.90 5.20
C LEU A 837 5.49 20.30 4.35
N LEU A 838 5.40 21.57 3.90
CA LEU A 838 4.34 22.02 2.99
C LEU A 838 4.42 21.36 1.60
N THR A 839 5.62 21.01 1.12
CA THR A 839 5.75 20.24 -0.14
C THR A 839 5.28 18.78 -0.01
N SER A 840 5.21 18.24 1.20
CA SER A 840 4.79 16.85 1.44
C SER A 840 3.27 16.70 1.43
N GLN A 841 2.79 15.67 0.73
CA GLN A 841 1.36 15.33 0.67
C GLN A 841 0.79 14.86 2.03
N ILE A 842 1.65 14.42 2.96
CA ILE A 842 1.24 13.89 4.28
C ILE A 842 1.05 15.02 5.28
N PHE A 843 2.03 15.92 5.32
CA PHE A 843 2.06 17.01 6.28
C PHE A 843 1.16 18.15 5.86
N ARG A 844 1.08 18.49 4.57
CA ARG A 844 0.22 19.58 4.05
C ARG A 844 -1.21 19.59 4.63
N PRO A 845 -2.03 18.51 4.55
CA PRO A 845 -3.40 18.54 5.08
C PRO A 845 -3.48 18.65 6.61
N GLN A 846 -2.42 18.29 7.35
CA GLN A 846 -2.38 18.38 8.82
C GLN A 846 -1.79 19.73 9.30
N VAL A 847 -0.97 20.37 8.45
CA VAL A 847 -0.26 21.63 8.72
C VAL A 847 -1.08 22.85 8.31
N VAL A 848 -1.77 22.79 7.17
CA VAL A 848 -2.50 23.93 6.60
C VAL A 848 -3.84 24.09 7.33
N ASN A 849 -3.79 24.78 8.46
CA ASN A 849 -4.94 25.15 9.27
C ASN A 849 -5.07 26.69 9.42
N GLU A 850 -6.15 27.16 10.04
CA GLU A 850 -6.45 28.59 10.21
C GLU A 850 -5.30 29.36 10.90
N GLU A 851 -4.74 28.81 11.98
CA GLU A 851 -3.62 29.40 12.72
C GLU A 851 -2.34 29.47 11.88
N PHE A 852 -2.02 28.39 11.16
CA PHE A 852 -0.89 28.34 10.24
C PHE A 852 -1.01 29.40 9.14
N LEU A 853 -2.19 29.54 8.53
CA LEU A 853 -2.44 30.50 7.46
C LEU A 853 -2.33 31.95 7.94
N ILE A 854 -2.83 32.26 9.14
CA ILE A 854 -2.67 33.58 9.78
C ILE A 854 -1.18 33.88 10.03
N LYS A 855 -0.46 32.93 10.65
CA LYS A 855 0.98 33.08 10.95
C LYS A 855 1.83 33.19 9.68
N PHE A 856 1.50 32.42 8.64
CA PHE A 856 2.22 32.43 7.37
C PHE A 856 1.90 33.70 6.55
N GLY A 857 0.65 34.16 6.53
CA GLY A 857 0.25 35.44 5.95
C GLY A 857 0.96 36.64 6.59
N ALA A 858 1.17 36.61 7.92
CA ALA A 858 1.93 37.63 8.63
C ALA A 858 3.42 37.73 8.20
N LEU A 859 3.97 36.73 7.50
CA LEU A 859 5.31 36.80 6.89
C LEU A 859 5.33 37.63 5.59
N LEU A 860 4.22 37.66 4.83
CA LEU A 860 4.09 38.47 3.62
C LEU A 860 3.96 39.97 3.93
N VAL A 861 3.18 40.30 4.97
CA VAL A 861 2.82 41.68 5.33
C VAL A 861 3.97 42.44 6.00
N LYS A 862 4.90 41.74 6.68
CA LYS A 862 6.04 42.37 7.37
C LYS A 862 7.11 42.89 6.38
N ARG A 863 7.12 44.21 6.14
CA ARG A 863 8.16 44.92 5.37
C ARG A 863 9.55 44.83 6.02
N ASP A 864 10.46 44.03 5.46
CA ASP A 864 11.92 44.17 5.62
C ASP A 864 12.58 44.43 4.25
N PRO A 865 13.05 45.66 3.96
CA PRO A 865 13.52 46.05 2.64
C PRO A 865 14.82 45.37 2.18
N THR A 866 15.48 44.55 3.00
CA THR A 866 16.81 44.00 2.68
C THR A 866 16.83 42.57 2.17
N LYS A 867 15.74 41.80 2.32
CA LYS A 867 15.62 40.40 1.86
C LYS A 867 14.20 39.99 1.40
N THR A 868 13.29 40.95 1.20
CA THR A 868 11.86 40.68 0.95
C THR A 868 11.55 39.84 -0.29
N LEU A 869 12.27 40.01 -1.39
CA LEU A 869 11.84 39.50 -2.71
C LEU A 869 11.72 37.96 -2.72
N GLU A 870 12.77 37.24 -2.27
CA GLU A 870 12.77 35.77 -2.22
C GLU A 870 11.63 35.23 -1.32
N TRP A 871 11.43 35.82 -0.14
CA TRP A 871 10.38 35.39 0.79
C TRP A 871 8.97 35.71 0.30
N ARG A 872 8.78 36.83 -0.41
CA ARG A 872 7.51 37.17 -1.05
C ARG A 872 7.18 36.22 -2.19
N VAL A 873 8.13 35.96 -3.08
CA VAL A 873 7.98 34.97 -4.17
C VAL A 873 7.65 33.59 -3.60
N VAL A 874 8.40 33.11 -2.60
CA VAL A 874 8.15 31.82 -1.95
C VAL A 874 6.78 31.78 -1.26
N SER A 875 6.41 32.84 -0.53
CA SER A 875 5.16 32.85 0.23
C SER A 875 3.93 33.01 -0.65
N LEU A 876 3.99 33.85 -1.70
CA LEU A 876 2.93 33.95 -2.72
C LEU A 876 2.78 32.64 -3.48
N ARG A 877 3.88 32.00 -3.88
CA ARG A 877 3.86 30.67 -4.52
C ARG A 877 3.23 29.61 -3.61
N VAL A 878 3.62 29.57 -2.34
CA VAL A 878 3.04 28.64 -1.36
C VAL A 878 1.55 28.92 -1.16
N LEU A 879 1.14 30.19 -1.03
CA LEU A 879 -0.28 30.55 -0.92
C LEU A 879 -1.06 30.23 -2.19
N SER A 880 -0.53 30.44 -3.41
CA SER A 880 -1.25 30.10 -4.64
C SER A 880 -1.52 28.59 -4.74
N GLU A 881 -0.53 27.76 -4.39
CA GLU A 881 -0.69 26.30 -4.43
C GLU A 881 -1.60 25.77 -3.31
N ILE A 882 -1.58 26.40 -2.12
CA ILE A 882 -2.49 26.06 -1.02
C ILE A 882 -3.93 26.48 -1.32
N THR A 883 -4.13 27.70 -1.81
CA THR A 883 -5.46 28.29 -2.08
C THR A 883 -6.19 27.49 -3.14
N LEU A 884 -5.51 27.14 -4.23
CA LEU A 884 -6.00 26.26 -5.28
C LEU A 884 -6.45 24.88 -4.75
N LEU A 885 -5.71 24.30 -3.80
CA LEU A 885 -6.06 23.00 -3.19
C LEU A 885 -7.25 23.10 -2.22
N LEU A 886 -7.35 24.17 -1.44
CA LEU A 886 -8.48 24.39 -0.53
C LEU A 886 -9.78 24.67 -1.31
N LEU A 887 -9.70 25.45 -2.39
CA LEU A 887 -10.87 25.79 -3.23
C LEU A 887 -11.34 24.60 -4.07
N SER A 888 -10.41 23.81 -4.64
CA SER A 888 -10.78 22.60 -5.40
C SER A 888 -11.37 21.48 -4.53
N GLN A 889 -11.06 21.43 -3.23
CA GLN A 889 -11.75 20.53 -2.29
C GLN A 889 -13.21 20.95 -2.04
N GLU A 890 -13.51 22.25 -1.88
CA GLU A 890 -14.90 22.69 -1.70
C GLU A 890 -15.75 22.62 -2.98
N ALA A 891 -15.17 22.69 -4.18
CA ALA A 891 -15.93 22.46 -5.43
C ALA A 891 -16.58 21.06 -5.50
N VAL A 892 -15.97 20.06 -4.84
CA VAL A 892 -16.52 18.70 -4.68
C VAL A 892 -17.58 18.67 -3.56
N GLU A 893 -17.37 19.38 -2.45
CA GLU A 893 -18.32 19.44 -1.34
C GLU A 893 -19.57 20.30 -1.62
N GLU A 894 -19.48 21.36 -2.43
CA GLU A 894 -20.62 22.22 -2.75
C GLU A 894 -21.66 21.51 -3.62
N GLY A 895 -21.22 20.63 -4.53
CA GLY A 895 -22.11 19.75 -5.30
C GLY A 895 -22.94 18.78 -4.44
N GLU A 896 -22.45 18.45 -3.24
CA GLU A 896 -23.22 17.69 -2.24
C GLU A 896 -24.02 18.61 -1.28
N ARG A 897 -23.48 19.77 -0.91
CA ARG A 897 -24.14 20.74 -0.01
C ARG A 897 -25.35 21.42 -0.64
N GLU A 898 -25.43 21.56 -1.96
CA GLU A 898 -26.62 22.13 -2.61
C GLU A 898 -27.89 21.27 -2.40
N LYS A 899 -27.72 19.96 -2.11
CA LYS A 899 -28.83 19.08 -1.67
C LYS A 899 -29.15 19.15 -0.17
N ARG A 900 -28.34 19.88 0.63
CA ARG A 900 -28.48 19.99 2.10
C ARG A 900 -28.71 21.43 2.61
N ARG A 901 -28.98 22.41 1.74
CA ARG A 901 -29.36 23.77 2.15
C ARG A 901 -30.86 23.92 2.43
N ALA A 902 -31.37 23.06 3.32
CA ALA A 902 -32.57 23.32 4.10
C ALA A 902 -32.31 22.74 5.51
N TRP A 903 -32.43 23.59 6.54
CA TRP A 903 -32.11 23.28 7.95
C TRP A 903 -30.61 23.19 8.28
N ASP A 904 -29.90 24.33 8.27
CA ASP A 904 -29.50 24.98 9.54
C ASP A 904 -28.76 26.30 9.32
N GLY A 905 -28.99 27.27 10.21
CA GLY A 905 -28.36 28.58 10.16
C GLY A 905 -27.16 28.69 11.11
N LYS A 906 -26.04 29.24 10.60
CA LYS A 906 -24.76 29.52 11.29
C LYS A 906 -23.75 28.36 11.39
N GLY A 907 -23.16 28.01 10.24
CA GLY A 907 -21.76 27.58 10.17
C GLY A 907 -20.99 28.51 9.22
N SER A 908 -20.06 29.31 9.73
CA SER A 908 -19.12 30.06 8.87
C SER A 908 -18.02 29.10 8.45
N SER A 909 -17.87 28.84 7.15
CA SER A 909 -16.83 27.92 6.66
C SER A 909 -15.43 28.50 6.92
N SER A 910 -14.44 27.60 7.01
CA SER A 910 -13.01 27.95 7.00
C SER A 910 -12.65 28.81 5.78
N ASN A 911 -13.26 28.52 4.62
CA ASN A 911 -13.08 29.29 3.40
C ASN A 911 -13.61 30.74 3.54
N THR A 912 -14.71 30.97 4.27
CA THR A 912 -15.19 32.34 4.57
C THR A 912 -14.11 33.18 5.27
N ARG A 913 -13.28 32.54 6.12
CA ARG A 913 -12.23 33.23 6.90
C ARG A 913 -10.90 33.37 6.17
N LEU A 914 -10.51 32.35 5.38
CA LEU A 914 -9.42 32.48 4.41
C LEU A 914 -9.69 33.65 3.46
N LEU A 915 -10.91 33.73 2.94
CA LEU A 915 -11.37 34.84 2.12
C LEU A 915 -11.32 36.17 2.87
N THR A 916 -11.70 36.26 4.15
CA THR A 916 -11.51 37.51 4.91
C THR A 916 -10.04 37.90 5.07
N LEU A 917 -9.13 36.96 5.34
CA LEU A 917 -7.70 37.27 5.45
C LEU A 917 -7.14 37.78 4.12
N ILE A 918 -7.48 37.11 3.01
CA ILE A 918 -7.02 37.49 1.68
C ILE A 918 -7.61 38.84 1.27
N THR A 919 -8.89 39.10 1.56
CA THR A 919 -9.57 40.36 1.17
C THR A 919 -9.27 41.54 2.08
N GLN A 920 -8.97 41.33 3.37
CA GLN A 920 -8.69 42.40 4.33
C GLN A 920 -7.20 42.73 4.45
N ASP A 921 -6.31 41.73 4.47
CA ASP A 921 -4.88 41.96 4.70
C ASP A 921 -4.04 41.98 3.41
N LEU A 922 -4.39 41.15 2.42
CA LEU A 922 -3.62 40.97 1.17
C LEU A 922 -4.11 41.88 0.04
N LEU A 923 -5.42 41.92 -0.25
CA LEU A 923 -6.00 42.69 -1.35
C LEU A 923 -5.60 44.18 -1.35
N PRO A 924 -5.51 44.90 -0.21
CA PRO A 924 -5.04 46.29 -0.18
C PRO A 924 -3.57 46.48 -0.59
N GLN A 925 -2.78 45.41 -0.67
CA GLN A 925 -1.37 45.43 -1.07
C GLN A 925 -1.15 44.96 -2.51
N TYR A 926 -2.18 44.43 -3.18
CA TYR A 926 -2.05 43.86 -4.53
C TYR A 926 -1.56 44.86 -5.58
N GLU A 927 -1.98 46.14 -5.50
CA GLU A 927 -1.45 47.22 -6.35
C GLU A 927 0.08 47.28 -6.30
N SER A 928 0.68 47.15 -5.11
CA SER A 928 2.14 47.18 -4.94
C SER A 928 2.84 45.88 -5.33
N LEU A 929 2.17 44.72 -5.25
CA LEU A 929 2.73 43.43 -5.64
C LEU A 929 2.72 43.21 -7.15
N LEU A 930 1.72 43.76 -7.85
CA LEU A 930 1.60 43.68 -9.30
C LEU A 930 2.59 44.61 -10.03
N LEU A 931 3.03 45.68 -9.37
CA LEU A 931 4.04 46.63 -9.88
C LEU A 931 5.48 46.31 -9.40
N GLU A 932 5.70 45.18 -8.72
CA GLU A 932 7.05 44.68 -8.39
C GLU A 932 7.67 43.95 -9.60
N PRO A 933 9.01 43.89 -9.72
CA PRO A 933 9.65 43.18 -10.83
C PRO A 933 9.37 41.67 -10.79
N ASP A 934 9.42 41.05 -11.97
CA ASP A 934 9.28 39.61 -12.12
C ASP A 934 10.24 38.82 -11.21
N PRO A 935 9.79 37.70 -10.59
CA PRO A 935 8.55 36.97 -10.88
C PRO A 935 7.42 37.27 -9.86
N VAL A 936 7.44 38.37 -9.11
CA VAL A 936 6.41 38.65 -8.08
C VAL A 936 5.00 38.76 -8.69
N PRO A 937 4.77 39.48 -9.81
CA PRO A 937 3.45 39.58 -10.43
C PRO A 937 2.90 38.23 -10.88
N VAL A 938 3.75 37.33 -11.41
CA VAL A 938 3.35 35.95 -11.82
C VAL A 938 2.59 35.24 -10.71
N TYR A 939 3.16 35.20 -9.49
CA TYR A 939 2.55 34.47 -8.37
C TYR A 939 1.39 35.22 -7.72
N ALA A 940 1.42 36.57 -7.72
CA ALA A 940 0.30 37.38 -7.26
C ALA A 940 -0.94 37.18 -8.17
N LEU A 941 -0.75 37.26 -9.49
CA LEU A 941 -1.79 37.00 -10.49
C LEU A 941 -2.28 35.55 -10.43
N LYS A 942 -1.39 34.55 -10.30
CA LYS A 942 -1.79 33.15 -10.15
C LYS A 942 -2.67 32.92 -8.92
N LEU A 943 -2.31 33.51 -7.78
CA LEU A 943 -3.15 33.46 -6.57
C LEU A 943 -4.51 34.12 -6.81
N LEU A 944 -4.53 35.32 -7.41
CA LEU A 944 -5.77 36.06 -7.67
C LEU A 944 -6.68 35.34 -8.67
N GLY A 945 -6.11 34.77 -9.73
CA GLY A 945 -6.80 33.95 -10.72
C GLY A 945 -7.48 32.74 -10.09
N SER A 946 -6.78 31.98 -9.25
CA SER A 946 -7.38 30.83 -8.53
C SER A 946 -8.53 31.24 -7.58
N LEU A 947 -8.48 32.44 -7.02
CA LEU A 947 -9.55 32.98 -6.19
C LEU A 947 -10.75 33.46 -7.02
N THR A 948 -10.52 34.08 -8.17
CA THR A 948 -11.59 34.52 -9.08
C THR A 948 -12.26 33.34 -9.78
N GLU A 949 -11.54 32.27 -10.10
CA GLU A 949 -12.11 31.05 -10.70
C GLU A 949 -13.18 30.41 -9.81
N HIS A 950 -12.95 30.39 -8.48
CA HIS A 950 -13.79 29.65 -7.54
C HIS A 950 -14.64 30.53 -6.59
N SER A 951 -14.55 31.87 -6.62
CA SER A 951 -15.23 32.75 -5.65
C SER A 951 -15.90 33.98 -6.28
N THR A 952 -17.22 33.91 -6.53
CA THR A 952 -17.99 35.06 -7.07
C THR A 952 -17.99 36.32 -6.20
N PRO A 953 -17.84 36.28 -4.84
CA PRO A 953 -17.61 37.48 -4.04
C PRO A 953 -16.26 38.15 -4.32
N VAL A 954 -15.19 37.38 -4.53
CA VAL A 954 -13.85 37.94 -4.86
C VAL A 954 -13.89 38.66 -6.21
N ASN A 955 -14.59 38.10 -7.20
CA ASN A 955 -14.77 38.77 -8.50
C ASN A 955 -15.46 40.14 -8.39
N ARG A 956 -16.43 40.29 -7.49
CA ARG A 956 -17.05 41.59 -7.20
C ARG A 956 -16.06 42.53 -6.52
N LEU A 957 -15.35 42.07 -5.50
CA LEU A 957 -14.33 42.88 -4.81
C LEU A 957 -13.18 43.33 -5.73
N VAL A 958 -12.72 42.48 -6.66
CA VAL A 958 -11.70 42.84 -7.65
C VAL A 958 -12.23 43.89 -8.63
N ARG A 959 -13.48 43.78 -9.10
CA ARG A 959 -14.13 44.78 -9.96
C ARG A 959 -14.41 46.11 -9.26
N GLU A 960 -14.79 46.08 -7.98
CA GLU A 960 -15.03 47.28 -7.15
C GLU A 960 -13.72 47.94 -6.67
N SER A 961 -12.59 47.24 -6.78
CA SER A 961 -11.26 47.75 -6.45
C SER A 961 -10.59 48.49 -7.61
N ARG A 962 -9.51 49.22 -7.30
CA ARG A 962 -8.65 49.88 -8.30
C ARG A 962 -7.69 48.93 -9.02
N LEU A 963 -7.84 47.61 -8.88
CA LEU A 963 -6.94 46.63 -9.49
C LEU A 963 -7.14 46.50 -11.01
N LEU A 964 -8.33 46.78 -11.55
CA LEU A 964 -8.59 46.60 -12.99
C LEU A 964 -7.64 47.46 -13.87
N PRO A 965 -7.46 48.78 -13.65
CA PRO A 965 -6.44 49.56 -14.37
C PRO A 965 -5.01 49.05 -14.17
N VAL A 966 -4.67 48.53 -12.98
CA VAL A 966 -3.32 47.99 -12.70
C VAL A 966 -3.07 46.69 -13.46
N ILE A 967 -4.08 45.82 -13.62
CA ILE A 967 -3.98 44.61 -14.45
C ILE A 967 -3.73 44.99 -15.92
N PHE A 968 -4.46 45.98 -16.45
CA PHE A 968 -4.23 46.49 -17.80
C PHE A 968 -2.83 47.12 -17.97
N GLN A 969 -2.34 47.87 -16.97
CA GLN A 969 -0.97 48.39 -16.95
C GLN A 969 0.07 47.25 -16.99
N VAL A 970 -0.10 46.21 -16.17
CA VAL A 970 0.80 45.04 -16.16
C VAL A 970 0.80 44.34 -17.52
N VAL A 971 -0.37 44.17 -18.15
CA VAL A 971 -0.44 43.59 -19.51
C VAL A 971 0.31 44.46 -20.52
N ALA A 972 0.12 45.79 -20.50
CA ALA A 972 0.82 46.72 -21.38
C ALA A 972 2.35 46.66 -21.20
N GLU A 973 2.84 46.61 -19.95
CA GLU A 973 4.28 46.48 -19.64
C GLU A 973 4.89 45.15 -20.12
N HIS A 974 4.07 44.08 -20.24
CA HIS A 974 4.52 42.74 -20.62
C HIS A 974 4.19 42.35 -22.08
N GLN A 975 3.72 43.28 -22.93
CA GLN A 975 3.42 43.03 -24.35
C GLN A 975 4.60 42.41 -25.11
N ASN A 976 5.85 42.79 -24.81
CA ASN A 976 7.04 42.21 -25.46
C ASN A 976 7.34 40.74 -25.07
N ASN A 977 6.54 40.12 -24.19
CA ASN A 977 6.73 38.75 -23.71
C ASN A 977 5.38 38.03 -23.50
N ILE A 978 4.61 37.88 -24.59
CA ILE A 978 3.25 37.29 -24.57
C ILE A 978 3.21 35.87 -24.00
N LEU A 979 4.26 35.07 -24.24
CA LEU A 979 4.37 33.70 -23.70
C LEU A 979 4.87 33.66 -22.24
N GLY A 980 5.11 34.82 -21.63
CA GLY A 980 5.54 34.98 -20.25
C GLY A 980 4.43 34.63 -19.24
N GLY A 981 4.82 34.08 -18.09
CA GLY A 981 3.86 33.66 -17.06
C GLY A 981 2.99 34.82 -16.53
N THR A 982 3.50 36.05 -16.50
CA THR A 982 2.73 37.23 -16.09
C THR A 982 1.58 37.51 -17.05
N MET A 983 1.84 37.47 -18.37
CA MET A 983 0.81 37.65 -19.40
C MET A 983 -0.24 36.52 -19.34
N GLN A 984 0.18 35.26 -19.25
CA GLN A 984 -0.73 34.12 -19.17
C GLN A 984 -1.69 34.19 -17.98
N ASN A 985 -1.17 34.48 -16.78
CA ASN A 985 -2.01 34.59 -15.58
C ASN A 985 -2.87 35.87 -15.60
N ALA A 986 -2.43 36.95 -16.25
CA ALA A 986 -3.26 38.14 -16.46
C ALA A 986 -4.42 37.86 -17.42
N MET A 987 -4.20 37.16 -18.54
CA MET A 987 -5.26 36.78 -19.47
C MET A 987 -6.28 35.86 -18.81
N ALA A 988 -5.85 34.79 -18.14
CA ALA A 988 -6.75 33.90 -17.41
C ALA A 988 -7.57 34.63 -16.32
N LEU A 989 -6.98 35.60 -15.63
CA LEU A 989 -7.69 36.46 -14.68
C LEU A 989 -8.76 37.33 -15.37
N LEU A 990 -8.48 37.91 -16.54
CA LEU A 990 -9.47 38.64 -17.33
C LEU A 990 -10.59 37.73 -17.84
N THR A 991 -10.26 36.51 -18.31
CA THR A 991 -11.25 35.49 -18.70
C THR A 991 -12.21 35.18 -17.54
N ASN A 992 -11.68 34.93 -16.34
CA ASN A 992 -12.50 34.68 -15.13
C ASN A 992 -13.41 35.87 -14.76
N LEU A 993 -12.92 37.10 -14.90
CA LEU A 993 -13.67 38.31 -14.57
C LEU A 993 -14.78 38.63 -15.60
N ILE A 994 -14.55 38.34 -16.89
CA ILE A 994 -15.47 38.61 -18.00
C ILE A 994 -16.52 37.49 -18.14
N GLY A 995 -16.13 36.23 -17.90
CA GLY A 995 -16.98 35.05 -18.12
C GLY A 995 -18.14 34.86 -17.14
N GLN A 996 -18.28 35.69 -16.10
CA GLN A 996 -19.38 35.54 -15.13
C GLN A 996 -20.71 36.03 -15.70
N LYS A 997 -21.80 35.31 -15.37
CA LYS A 997 -23.16 35.76 -15.64
C LYS A 997 -23.41 37.11 -14.96
N ASP A 998 -24.13 38.00 -15.66
CA ASP A 998 -24.53 39.33 -15.19
C ASP A 998 -23.34 40.28 -14.89
N THR A 999 -22.21 40.10 -15.59
CA THR A 999 -21.08 41.03 -15.55
C THR A 999 -21.36 42.28 -16.38
N ASP A 1000 -21.22 43.46 -15.76
CA ASP A 1000 -21.12 44.73 -16.48
C ASP A 1000 -19.76 44.80 -17.21
N LEU A 1001 -19.82 44.88 -18.54
CA LEU A 1001 -18.65 44.96 -19.41
C LEU A 1001 -18.19 46.41 -19.67
N GLN A 1002 -18.99 47.43 -19.30
CA GLN A 1002 -18.67 48.83 -19.55
C GLN A 1002 -17.30 49.26 -18.98
N PRO A 1003 -16.87 48.83 -17.77
CA PRO A 1003 -15.54 49.14 -17.26
C PRO A 1003 -14.40 48.53 -18.09
N PHE A 1004 -14.61 47.38 -18.72
CA PHE A 1004 -13.60 46.72 -19.56
C PHE A 1004 -13.48 47.43 -20.92
N TYR A 1005 -14.61 47.85 -21.51
CA TYR A 1005 -14.60 48.71 -22.70
C TYR A 1005 -13.90 50.05 -22.43
N GLN A 1006 -14.13 50.68 -21.27
CA GLN A 1006 -13.43 51.91 -20.87
C GLN A 1006 -11.91 51.76 -20.69
N GLN A 1007 -11.41 50.55 -20.41
CA GLN A 1007 -9.97 50.25 -20.34
C GLN A 1007 -9.37 49.76 -21.67
N GLY A 1008 -10.16 49.66 -22.75
CA GLY A 1008 -9.66 49.24 -24.07
C GLY A 1008 -9.53 47.74 -24.26
N ILE A 1009 -10.40 46.91 -23.65
CA ILE A 1009 -10.35 45.43 -23.77
C ILE A 1009 -10.30 44.93 -25.22
N ILE A 1010 -10.96 45.59 -26.16
CA ILE A 1010 -10.98 45.17 -27.58
C ILE A 1010 -9.61 45.35 -28.24
N GLU A 1011 -8.96 46.50 -28.06
CA GLU A 1011 -7.63 46.76 -28.62
C GLU A 1011 -6.59 45.79 -28.03
N LEU A 1012 -6.67 45.55 -26.72
CA LEU A 1012 -5.80 44.63 -25.99
C LEU A 1012 -5.96 43.18 -26.44
N VAL A 1013 -7.21 42.69 -26.56
CA VAL A 1013 -7.49 41.33 -27.00
C VAL A 1013 -7.08 41.13 -28.47
N CYS A 1014 -7.41 42.06 -29.37
CA CYS A 1014 -7.00 41.97 -30.77
C CYS A 1014 -5.47 41.95 -30.91
N GLY A 1015 -4.75 42.85 -30.25
CA GLY A 1015 -3.28 42.91 -30.32
C GLY A 1015 -2.60 41.63 -29.84
N VAL A 1016 -2.93 41.17 -28.62
CA VAL A 1016 -2.32 39.96 -28.05
C VAL A 1016 -2.74 38.69 -28.82
N PHE A 1017 -3.97 38.64 -29.34
CA PHE A 1017 -4.44 37.51 -30.14
C PHE A 1017 -3.73 37.40 -31.48
N VAL A 1018 -3.50 38.50 -32.21
CA VAL A 1018 -2.78 38.48 -33.49
C VAL A 1018 -1.38 37.88 -33.31
N GLU A 1019 -0.61 38.37 -32.33
CA GLU A 1019 0.73 37.86 -32.07
C GLU A 1019 0.72 36.39 -31.58
N ALA A 1020 -0.21 36.02 -30.71
CA ALA A 1020 -0.34 34.64 -30.22
C ALA A 1020 -0.78 33.65 -31.31
N ALA A 1021 -1.66 34.06 -32.23
CA ALA A 1021 -2.15 33.24 -33.33
C ALA A 1021 -1.07 33.01 -34.39
N VAL A 1022 -0.31 34.05 -34.77
CA VAL A 1022 0.84 33.92 -35.68
C VAL A 1022 1.86 32.91 -35.12
N LEU A 1023 2.29 33.08 -33.86
CA LEU A 1023 3.20 32.14 -33.18
C LEU A 1023 2.66 30.70 -33.06
N TYR A 1024 1.35 30.51 -33.17
CA TYR A 1024 0.72 29.20 -33.11
C TYR A 1024 0.59 28.53 -34.50
N ILE A 1025 0.41 29.32 -35.55
CA ILE A 1025 0.31 28.89 -36.95
C ILE A 1025 1.71 28.57 -37.52
N GLU A 1026 2.75 29.33 -37.19
CA GLU A 1026 4.13 29.22 -37.73
C GLU A 1026 4.99 28.04 -37.18
N LYS A 1027 4.42 27.08 -36.44
CA LYS A 1027 5.19 26.14 -35.60
C LYS A 1027 6.25 25.28 -36.31
N GLU A 1028 7.53 25.54 -36.01
CA GLU A 1028 8.64 24.57 -36.16
C GLU A 1028 9.16 23.98 -34.82
N GLU A 1029 8.93 24.59 -33.65
CA GLU A 1029 9.49 24.09 -32.37
C GLU A 1029 8.44 23.59 -31.33
N GLN A 1030 8.63 22.36 -30.87
CA GLN A 1030 7.71 21.62 -29.99
C GLN A 1030 7.66 22.12 -28.52
N SER A 1031 8.51 23.06 -28.10
CA SER A 1031 8.67 23.44 -26.69
C SER A 1031 7.70 24.54 -26.22
N GLY A 1032 7.38 25.51 -27.08
CA GLY A 1032 6.48 26.63 -26.77
C GLY A 1032 4.98 26.33 -26.88
N VAL A 1033 4.63 25.25 -27.59
CA VAL A 1033 3.26 24.90 -28.03
C VAL A 1033 2.19 25.05 -26.94
N LYS A 1034 2.45 24.54 -25.73
CA LYS A 1034 1.48 24.56 -24.62
C LYS A 1034 1.26 25.96 -24.05
N SER A 1035 2.31 26.79 -24.02
CA SER A 1035 2.20 28.20 -23.61
C SER A 1035 1.36 28.99 -24.61
N CYS A 1036 1.49 28.70 -25.91
CA CYS A 1036 0.66 29.30 -26.95
C CYS A 1036 -0.80 28.83 -26.87
N SER A 1037 -1.08 27.51 -26.76
CA SER A 1037 -2.46 27.01 -26.62
C SER A 1037 -3.15 27.61 -25.39
N SER A 1038 -2.48 27.66 -24.23
CA SER A 1038 -3.09 28.18 -22.98
C SER A 1038 -3.50 29.65 -23.05
N ILE A 1039 -2.69 30.52 -23.70
CA ILE A 1039 -3.04 31.93 -23.85
C ILE A 1039 -4.09 32.13 -24.95
N LEU A 1040 -4.03 31.35 -26.04
CA LEU A 1040 -5.05 31.38 -27.09
C LEU A 1040 -6.42 30.96 -26.59
N LEU A 1041 -6.52 29.89 -25.79
CA LEU A 1041 -7.79 29.49 -25.17
C LEU A 1041 -8.35 30.60 -24.29
N SER A 1042 -7.51 31.20 -23.43
CA SER A 1042 -7.91 32.32 -22.56
C SER A 1042 -8.45 33.52 -23.38
N LEU A 1043 -7.83 33.83 -24.51
CA LEU A 1043 -8.25 34.91 -25.42
C LEU A 1043 -9.50 34.55 -26.22
N LEU A 1044 -9.61 33.32 -26.71
CA LEU A 1044 -10.80 32.80 -27.40
C LEU A 1044 -12.03 32.83 -26.48
N ASP A 1045 -11.89 32.43 -25.22
CA ASP A 1045 -12.94 32.53 -24.22
C ASP A 1045 -13.40 33.98 -23.99
N ILE A 1046 -12.46 34.93 -23.93
CA ILE A 1046 -12.78 36.37 -23.82
C ILE A 1046 -13.55 36.84 -25.06
N ILE A 1047 -13.05 36.53 -26.27
CA ILE A 1047 -13.71 36.88 -27.54
C ILE A 1047 -15.12 36.26 -27.59
N HIS A 1048 -15.26 34.97 -27.23
CA HIS A 1048 -16.55 34.29 -27.15
C HIS A 1048 -17.50 35.00 -26.20
N CYS A 1049 -17.06 35.35 -24.99
CA CYS A 1049 -17.89 36.02 -23.98
C CYS A 1049 -18.37 37.40 -24.46
N LEU A 1050 -17.48 38.20 -25.06
CA LEU A 1050 -17.81 39.50 -25.65
C LEU A 1050 -18.85 39.37 -26.77
N LEU A 1051 -18.62 38.46 -27.73
CA LEU A 1051 -19.54 38.20 -28.86
C LEU A 1051 -20.89 37.63 -28.41
N LYS A 1052 -20.90 36.81 -27.35
CA LYS A 1052 -22.12 36.23 -26.76
C LYS A 1052 -22.94 37.28 -26.03
N HIS A 1053 -22.30 38.20 -25.30
CA HIS A 1053 -22.97 39.36 -24.71
C HIS A 1053 -23.58 40.24 -25.81
N LEU A 1054 -22.79 40.60 -26.83
CA LEU A 1054 -23.23 41.36 -27.99
C LEU A 1054 -24.42 40.71 -28.71
N SER A 1055 -24.37 39.38 -28.94
CA SER A 1055 -25.49 38.62 -29.50
C SER A 1055 -26.74 38.59 -28.61
N SER A 1056 -26.58 38.71 -27.28
CA SER A 1056 -27.70 38.85 -26.37
C SER A 1056 -28.32 40.25 -26.45
N VAL A 1057 -27.49 41.30 -26.45
CA VAL A 1057 -27.95 42.70 -26.56
C VAL A 1057 -28.67 42.94 -27.89
N VAL A 1058 -28.05 42.59 -29.02
CA VAL A 1058 -28.65 42.72 -30.35
C VAL A 1058 -29.96 41.92 -30.46
N ARG A 1059 -30.05 40.74 -29.82
CA ARG A 1059 -31.29 39.95 -29.81
C ARG A 1059 -32.41 40.59 -28.98
N LEU A 1060 -32.06 41.21 -27.85
CA LEU A 1060 -33.04 41.94 -27.03
C LEU A 1060 -33.52 43.19 -27.77
N ALA A 1061 -32.60 43.96 -28.37
CA ALA A 1061 -32.92 45.12 -29.20
C ALA A 1061 -33.86 44.77 -30.38
N LEU A 1062 -33.59 43.66 -31.09
CA LEU A 1062 -34.46 43.14 -32.16
C LEU A 1062 -35.80 42.54 -31.66
N GLN A 1063 -36.01 42.45 -30.35
CA GLN A 1063 -37.26 41.98 -29.72
C GLN A 1063 -38.02 43.10 -29.00
N SER A 1064 -37.44 44.29 -28.88
CA SER A 1064 -38.01 45.47 -28.24
C SER A 1064 -38.38 46.54 -29.28
N ASP A 1065 -39.62 47.03 -29.26
CA ASP A 1065 -40.06 48.19 -30.06
C ASP A 1065 -39.55 49.53 -29.47
N SER A 1066 -38.28 49.59 -29.09
CA SER A 1066 -37.66 50.65 -28.27
C SER A 1066 -36.43 51.21 -28.98
N ASP A 1067 -36.54 52.42 -29.53
CA ASP A 1067 -35.46 53.08 -30.29
C ASP A 1067 -34.13 53.17 -29.51
N GLY A 1068 -34.19 53.31 -28.18
CA GLY A 1068 -33.00 53.38 -27.32
C GLY A 1068 -32.28 52.04 -27.13
N ASP A 1069 -33.00 50.92 -27.16
CA ASP A 1069 -32.39 49.59 -27.12
C ASP A 1069 -31.73 49.25 -28.47
N THR A 1070 -32.25 49.79 -29.58
CA THR A 1070 -31.59 49.68 -30.90
C THR A 1070 -30.35 50.57 -31.01
N GLU A 1071 -30.38 51.83 -30.56
CA GLU A 1071 -29.24 52.75 -30.61
C GLU A 1071 -28.05 52.20 -29.79
N THR A 1072 -28.31 51.70 -28.57
CA THR A 1072 -27.27 51.09 -27.72
C THR A 1072 -26.70 49.80 -28.30
N ALA A 1073 -27.50 49.02 -29.03
CA ALA A 1073 -27.01 47.84 -29.76
C ALA A 1073 -26.13 48.21 -30.96
N GLU A 1074 -26.45 49.27 -31.70
CA GLU A 1074 -25.63 49.79 -32.79
C GLU A 1074 -24.29 50.35 -32.29
N GLU A 1075 -24.27 51.13 -31.21
CA GLU A 1075 -23.03 51.60 -30.58
C GLU A 1075 -22.13 50.43 -30.17
N LEU A 1076 -22.69 49.40 -29.53
CA LEU A 1076 -21.93 48.21 -29.13
C LEU A 1076 -21.43 47.39 -30.33
N LEU A 1077 -22.19 47.31 -31.43
CA LEU A 1077 -21.73 46.69 -32.67
C LEU A 1077 -20.53 47.45 -33.28
N LEU A 1078 -20.52 48.79 -33.20
CA LEU A 1078 -19.40 49.62 -33.65
C LEU A 1078 -18.16 49.44 -32.75
N VAL A 1079 -18.31 49.44 -31.43
CA VAL A 1079 -17.20 49.24 -30.47
C VAL A 1079 -16.54 47.87 -30.62
N ASN A 1080 -17.31 46.82 -30.90
CA ASN A 1080 -16.79 45.46 -31.08
C ASN A 1080 -16.35 45.16 -32.53
N LYS A 1081 -16.53 46.09 -33.47
CA LYS A 1081 -16.18 45.91 -34.88
C LYS A 1081 -14.74 45.41 -35.13
N PRO A 1082 -13.68 45.87 -34.42
CA PRO A 1082 -12.32 45.37 -34.65
C PRO A 1082 -12.12 43.86 -34.43
N LEU A 1083 -13.06 43.16 -33.77
CA LEU A 1083 -13.03 41.70 -33.67
C LEU A 1083 -13.24 41.01 -35.05
N THR A 1084 -13.80 41.69 -36.06
CA THR A 1084 -13.95 41.13 -37.40
C THR A 1084 -12.62 40.91 -38.11
N ASP A 1085 -11.59 41.67 -37.74
CA ASP A 1085 -10.26 41.61 -38.35
C ASP A 1085 -9.54 40.30 -37.98
N LEU A 1086 -9.99 39.63 -36.91
CA LEU A 1086 -9.47 38.34 -36.45
C LEU A 1086 -10.02 37.14 -37.24
N ASN A 1087 -11.02 37.33 -38.12
CA ASN A 1087 -11.70 36.24 -38.84
C ASN A 1087 -10.73 35.34 -39.62
N SER A 1088 -9.77 35.91 -40.36
CA SER A 1088 -8.82 35.13 -41.17
C SER A 1088 -7.92 34.26 -40.28
N LEU A 1089 -7.32 34.83 -39.23
CA LEU A 1089 -6.51 34.08 -38.25
C LEU A 1089 -7.32 32.98 -37.53
N LEU A 1090 -8.55 33.28 -37.12
CA LEU A 1090 -9.45 32.30 -36.51
C LEU A 1090 -9.75 31.12 -37.45
N ILE A 1091 -9.96 31.40 -38.75
CA ILE A 1091 -10.19 30.37 -39.77
C ILE A 1091 -8.93 29.54 -40.03
N GLN A 1092 -7.76 30.18 -40.10
CA GLN A 1092 -6.47 29.52 -40.33
C GLN A 1092 -6.04 28.61 -39.16
N MET A 1093 -6.53 28.83 -37.94
CA MET A 1093 -6.27 27.94 -36.80
C MET A 1093 -7.12 26.66 -36.80
N LEU A 1094 -8.27 26.62 -37.46
CA LEU A 1094 -9.19 25.46 -37.48
C LEU A 1094 -8.54 24.12 -37.92
N PRO A 1095 -7.58 24.06 -38.89
CA PRO A 1095 -6.97 22.80 -39.31
C PRO A 1095 -5.83 22.30 -38.38
N CYS A 1096 -5.46 23.04 -37.33
CA CYS A 1096 -4.20 22.83 -36.60
C CYS A 1096 -4.17 21.62 -35.62
N GLY A 1097 -5.22 20.80 -35.58
CA GLY A 1097 -5.24 19.51 -34.87
C GLY A 1097 -5.37 19.55 -33.34
N ASP A 1098 -5.51 20.74 -32.73
CA ASP A 1098 -5.81 20.91 -31.30
C ASP A 1098 -7.33 21.04 -31.11
N GLY A 1099 -7.93 20.10 -30.37
CA GLY A 1099 -9.39 19.97 -30.27
C GLY A 1099 -10.07 21.11 -29.52
N GLU A 1100 -9.45 21.60 -28.43
CA GLU A 1100 -10.01 22.68 -27.61
C GLU A 1100 -9.99 24.01 -28.39
N VAL A 1101 -8.86 24.30 -29.05
CA VAL A 1101 -8.70 25.49 -29.90
C VAL A 1101 -9.66 25.46 -31.08
N TYR A 1102 -9.88 24.29 -31.70
CA TYR A 1102 -10.86 24.13 -32.77
C TYR A 1102 -12.28 24.46 -32.31
N GLU A 1103 -12.72 23.94 -31.16
CA GLU A 1103 -14.09 24.16 -30.68
C GLU A 1103 -14.34 25.64 -30.39
N GLU A 1104 -13.49 26.32 -29.64
CA GLU A 1104 -13.70 27.73 -29.31
C GLU A 1104 -13.49 28.69 -30.49
N ALA A 1105 -12.50 28.45 -31.36
CA ALA A 1105 -12.35 29.22 -32.59
C ALA A 1105 -13.58 29.07 -33.51
N SER A 1106 -14.12 27.84 -33.65
CA SER A 1106 -15.32 27.61 -34.45
C SER A 1106 -16.56 28.32 -33.90
N GLN A 1107 -16.68 28.45 -32.58
CA GLN A 1107 -17.75 29.20 -31.93
C GLN A 1107 -17.60 30.71 -32.15
N CYS A 1108 -16.38 31.26 -32.01
CA CYS A 1108 -16.09 32.67 -32.26
C CYS A 1108 -16.40 33.07 -33.71
N VAL A 1109 -15.87 32.32 -34.70
CA VAL A 1109 -16.17 32.54 -36.12
C VAL A 1109 -17.66 32.40 -36.40
N SER A 1110 -18.33 31.43 -35.74
CA SER A 1110 -19.79 31.30 -35.89
C SER A 1110 -20.52 32.55 -35.41
N LEU A 1111 -20.18 33.10 -34.24
CA LEU A 1111 -20.79 34.31 -33.68
C LEU A 1111 -20.51 35.55 -34.54
N LEU A 1112 -19.26 35.78 -34.94
CA LEU A 1112 -18.87 36.86 -35.86
C LEU A 1112 -19.69 36.81 -37.15
N ALA A 1113 -19.84 35.63 -37.75
CA ALA A 1113 -20.63 35.43 -38.96
C ALA A 1113 -22.16 35.56 -38.75
N GLN A 1114 -22.70 35.63 -37.52
CA GLN A 1114 -24.12 35.94 -37.28
C GLN A 1114 -24.36 37.44 -37.04
N LEU A 1115 -23.35 38.14 -36.51
CA LEU A 1115 -23.45 39.55 -36.11
C LEU A 1115 -23.02 40.51 -37.23
N TYR A 1116 -22.00 40.13 -38.00
CA TYR A 1116 -21.40 40.96 -39.04
C TYR A 1116 -21.42 40.32 -40.45
N GLY A 1117 -22.00 39.12 -40.58
CA GLY A 1117 -22.07 38.39 -41.85
C GLY A 1117 -23.12 38.98 -42.81
N GLY A 1118 -22.67 39.78 -43.78
CA GLY A 1118 -23.52 40.27 -44.87
C GLY A 1118 -22.96 41.40 -45.73
N ASP A 1119 -22.01 42.20 -45.22
CA ASP A 1119 -21.74 43.55 -45.78
C ASP A 1119 -20.25 43.85 -46.05
N GLY A 1120 -19.42 42.83 -46.25
CA GLY A 1120 -17.97 42.98 -46.42
C GLY A 1120 -17.39 42.13 -47.54
N ALA A 1121 -17.23 42.72 -48.74
CA ALA A 1121 -16.70 42.04 -49.92
C ALA A 1121 -15.21 41.59 -49.82
N ASP A 1122 -14.47 42.10 -48.83
CA ASP A 1122 -13.00 42.06 -48.80
C ASP A 1122 -12.39 41.13 -47.72
N HIS A 1123 -13.19 40.39 -46.94
CA HIS A 1123 -12.73 39.74 -45.69
C HIS A 1123 -12.54 38.21 -45.74
N LEU A 1124 -12.52 37.60 -46.94
CA LEU A 1124 -12.26 36.16 -47.07
C LEU A 1124 -11.09 35.93 -48.04
N HIS A 1125 -9.90 35.72 -47.50
CA HIS A 1125 -8.72 35.45 -48.30
C HIS A 1125 -8.77 34.05 -48.92
N PRO A 1126 -8.08 33.81 -50.06
CA PRO A 1126 -8.00 32.48 -50.67
C PRO A 1126 -7.47 31.39 -49.71
N GLU A 1127 -6.61 31.77 -48.78
CA GLU A 1127 -6.03 30.90 -47.74
C GLU A 1127 -7.06 30.47 -46.69
N ASP A 1128 -8.06 31.32 -46.41
CA ASP A 1128 -9.17 31.00 -45.51
C ASP A 1128 -10.07 29.92 -46.12
N LEU A 1129 -10.35 30.00 -47.42
CA LEU A 1129 -11.11 29.00 -48.17
C LEU A 1129 -10.39 27.65 -48.23
N LEU A 1130 -9.05 27.66 -48.41
CA LEU A 1130 -8.24 26.45 -48.36
C LEU A 1130 -8.23 25.82 -46.96
N SER A 1131 -8.12 26.64 -45.92
CA SER A 1131 -8.17 26.21 -44.51
C SER A 1131 -9.53 25.58 -44.15
N LEU A 1132 -10.64 26.19 -44.58
CA LEU A 1132 -11.98 25.63 -44.40
C LEU A 1132 -12.18 24.32 -45.17
N ALA A 1133 -11.68 24.22 -46.41
CA ALA A 1133 -11.75 22.99 -47.19
C ALA A 1133 -10.94 21.85 -46.56
N HIS A 1134 -9.74 22.12 -46.07
CA HIS A 1134 -8.88 21.17 -45.36
C HIS A 1134 -9.54 20.71 -44.04
N THR A 1135 -10.10 21.64 -43.27
CA THR A 1135 -10.85 21.35 -42.03
C THR A 1135 -12.05 20.44 -42.29
N LEU A 1136 -12.80 20.67 -43.38
CA LEU A 1136 -13.94 19.82 -43.77
C LEU A 1136 -13.54 18.39 -44.18
N GLN A 1137 -12.30 18.18 -44.63
CA GLN A 1137 -11.75 16.86 -44.97
C GLN A 1137 -11.24 16.11 -43.73
N ILE A 1138 -10.64 16.81 -42.77
CA ILE A 1138 -10.06 16.20 -41.56
C ILE A 1138 -11.14 15.74 -40.56
N HIS A 1139 -12.22 16.51 -40.38
CA HIS A 1139 -13.22 16.22 -39.35
C HIS A 1139 -14.43 15.41 -39.90
N PRO A 1140 -14.67 14.17 -39.42
CA PRO A 1140 -15.76 13.31 -39.90
C PRO A 1140 -17.13 13.61 -39.25
N GLY A 1141 -17.21 14.59 -38.35
CA GLY A 1141 -18.40 14.88 -37.55
C GLY A 1141 -19.51 15.62 -38.31
N PRO A 1142 -20.71 15.05 -38.51
CA PRO A 1142 -21.77 15.66 -39.31
C PRO A 1142 -22.43 16.88 -38.65
N ARG A 1143 -22.17 17.16 -37.37
CA ARG A 1143 -22.61 18.40 -36.70
C ARG A 1143 -21.64 19.55 -36.99
N GLN A 1144 -20.35 19.29 -36.86
CA GLN A 1144 -19.23 20.20 -37.11
C GLN A 1144 -19.22 20.67 -38.57
N GLN A 1145 -19.31 19.73 -39.52
CA GLN A 1145 -19.41 20.04 -40.95
C GLN A 1145 -20.61 20.95 -41.27
N ARG A 1146 -21.78 20.72 -40.63
CA ARG A 1146 -22.97 21.59 -40.78
C ARG A 1146 -22.79 22.98 -40.18
N LEU A 1147 -21.99 23.14 -39.12
CA LEU A 1147 -21.68 24.46 -38.56
C LEU A 1147 -20.80 25.25 -39.53
N LEU A 1148 -19.69 24.65 -39.99
CA LEU A 1148 -18.77 25.26 -40.95
C LEU A 1148 -19.46 25.62 -42.28
N LEU A 1149 -20.33 24.77 -42.80
CA LEU A 1149 -21.11 25.06 -44.01
C LEU A 1149 -22.12 26.22 -43.81
N ARG A 1150 -22.66 26.43 -42.60
CA ARG A 1150 -23.50 27.61 -42.30
C ARG A 1150 -22.68 28.89 -42.21
N VAL A 1151 -21.48 28.81 -41.64
CA VAL A 1151 -20.52 29.92 -41.58
C VAL A 1151 -20.13 30.34 -43.00
N LEU A 1152 -19.65 29.40 -43.82
CA LEU A 1152 -19.37 29.61 -45.24
C LEU A 1152 -20.55 30.25 -45.97
N LYS A 1153 -21.78 29.75 -45.79
CA LYS A 1153 -22.97 30.33 -46.42
C LYS A 1153 -23.26 31.78 -46.01
N ARG A 1154 -22.94 32.18 -44.77
CA ARG A 1154 -23.15 33.56 -44.28
C ARG A 1154 -22.05 34.51 -44.76
N LEU A 1155 -20.80 34.04 -44.81
CA LEU A 1155 -19.65 34.82 -45.28
C LEU A 1155 -19.64 35.02 -46.81
N VAL A 1156 -20.12 34.05 -47.59
CA VAL A 1156 -20.14 34.08 -49.07
C VAL A 1156 -21.45 34.67 -49.63
N SER A 1157 -22.02 35.66 -48.93
CA SER A 1157 -23.27 36.30 -49.33
C SER A 1157 -23.06 37.21 -50.55
N ASP A 1158 -23.54 36.74 -51.71
CA ASP A 1158 -23.80 37.51 -52.93
C ASP A 1158 -22.62 37.99 -53.81
N SER A 1159 -21.62 37.13 -54.07
CA SER A 1159 -20.74 37.31 -55.25
C SER A 1159 -20.75 36.13 -56.22
N SER A 1160 -21.18 36.39 -57.46
CA SER A 1160 -21.25 35.40 -58.56
C SER A 1160 -19.88 34.95 -59.08
N MET A 1161 -18.79 35.61 -58.68
CA MET A 1161 -17.42 35.28 -59.07
C MET A 1161 -16.76 34.22 -58.18
N CYS A 1162 -16.97 34.22 -56.86
CA CYS A 1162 -16.36 33.21 -55.97
C CYS A 1162 -16.87 31.78 -56.23
N TRP A 1163 -18.10 31.64 -56.73
CA TRP A 1163 -18.64 30.33 -57.12
C TRP A 1163 -17.86 29.67 -58.27
N TYR A 1164 -17.19 30.44 -59.14
CA TYR A 1164 -16.44 29.87 -60.26
C TYR A 1164 -15.09 29.26 -59.82
N THR A 1165 -14.37 29.90 -58.89
CA THR A 1165 -13.15 29.36 -58.29
C THR A 1165 -13.45 28.20 -57.34
N ALA A 1166 -14.51 28.30 -56.52
CA ALA A 1166 -14.97 27.18 -55.70
C ALA A 1166 -15.32 25.94 -56.56
N ARG A 1167 -16.04 26.12 -57.67
CA ARG A 1167 -16.44 25.04 -58.57
C ARG A 1167 -15.28 24.34 -59.28
N LEU A 1168 -14.14 25.02 -59.48
CA LEU A 1168 -12.92 24.41 -59.99
C LEU A 1168 -12.20 23.55 -58.93
N ASN A 1169 -12.15 24.00 -57.67
CA ASN A 1169 -11.52 23.23 -56.59
C ASN A 1169 -12.38 22.06 -56.08
N TYR A 1170 -13.72 22.16 -56.13
CA TYR A 1170 -14.63 21.07 -55.75
C TYR A 1170 -14.48 19.80 -56.60
N ILE A 1171 -13.95 19.91 -57.83
CA ILE A 1171 -13.77 18.78 -58.75
C ILE A 1171 -12.67 17.81 -58.27
N HIS A 1172 -11.75 18.24 -57.40
CA HIS A 1172 -10.67 17.40 -56.88
C HIS A 1172 -10.96 16.71 -55.53
N ILE A 1173 -12.16 16.88 -54.95
CA ILE A 1173 -12.50 16.37 -53.60
C ILE A 1173 -13.06 14.93 -53.64
N PHE A 1174 -13.43 14.41 -54.81
CA PHE A 1174 -13.82 13.00 -54.99
C PHE A 1174 -12.90 12.31 -56.02
N PRO A 1175 -12.18 11.23 -55.65
CA PRO A 1175 -11.33 10.52 -56.60
C PRO A 1175 -12.17 9.70 -57.58
N SER A 1176 -12.29 10.18 -58.82
CA SER A 1176 -12.86 9.45 -59.94
C SER A 1176 -11.88 8.40 -60.46
N TYR A 1177 -12.10 7.13 -60.14
CA TYR A 1177 -11.43 6.01 -60.80
C TYR A 1177 -11.88 5.91 -62.26
N THR A 1178 -10.98 6.22 -63.20
CA THR A 1178 -11.11 5.88 -64.62
C THR A 1178 -9.76 5.36 -65.12
N ASP A 1179 -9.52 4.06 -64.97
CA ASP A 1179 -8.41 3.38 -65.62
C ASP A 1179 -8.74 3.10 -67.10
N SER A 1180 -7.77 3.36 -67.98
CA SER A 1180 -7.83 3.00 -69.39
C SER A 1180 -6.67 2.09 -69.80
N ASP A 1181 -7.06 0.87 -70.17
CA ASP A 1181 -6.60 0.13 -71.35
C ASP A 1181 -5.48 -0.95 -71.30
N TYR A 1182 -5.90 -2.12 -71.83
CA TYR A 1182 -5.23 -3.37 -72.25
C TYR A 1182 -4.60 -4.34 -71.22
N SER A 1183 -4.74 -5.68 -71.30
CA SER A 1183 -5.69 -6.61 -71.98
C SER A 1183 -5.43 -8.09 -71.51
N PRO A 1184 -6.05 -9.19 -72.04
CA PRO A 1184 -6.94 -10.01 -71.19
C PRO A 1184 -6.72 -11.54 -71.20
N SER A 1185 -7.15 -12.24 -70.13
CA SER A 1185 -7.66 -13.64 -70.26
C SER A 1185 -8.55 -14.11 -69.09
N THR A 1186 -9.76 -14.59 -69.44
CA THR A 1186 -10.63 -15.54 -68.69
C THR A 1186 -11.06 -15.26 -67.23
N MET A 1187 -12.17 -14.52 -67.08
CA MET A 1187 -13.50 -14.94 -66.55
C MET A 1187 -13.66 -16.25 -65.72
N PRO A 1188 -14.75 -16.45 -64.92
CA PRO A 1188 -15.70 -15.49 -64.29
C PRO A 1188 -16.14 -15.85 -62.83
N GLY A 1189 -16.98 -15.01 -62.17
CA GLY A 1189 -18.04 -15.53 -61.28
C GLY A 1189 -18.34 -14.88 -59.91
N LEU A 1190 -19.03 -13.73 -59.91
CA LEU A 1190 -20.11 -13.32 -58.96
C LEU A 1190 -19.99 -13.58 -57.44
N ASN A 1191 -20.18 -12.53 -56.63
CA ASN A 1191 -21.55 -12.09 -56.30
C ASN A 1191 -21.65 -10.65 -55.77
N THR A 1192 -22.82 -10.03 -55.94
CA THR A 1192 -23.12 -8.61 -55.61
C THR A 1192 -24.11 -8.49 -54.44
N ASN A 1193 -23.96 -7.46 -53.58
CA ASN A 1193 -25.07 -6.71 -52.95
C ASN A 1193 -24.58 -5.66 -51.92
N THR A 1194 -24.81 -4.37 -52.17
CA THR A 1194 -25.56 -3.41 -51.30
C THR A 1194 -25.50 -1.98 -51.90
N ASN A 1195 -26.56 -1.19 -51.71
CA ASN A 1195 -26.80 0.08 -52.43
C ASN A 1195 -26.23 1.33 -51.72
N PRO A 1196 -25.78 2.36 -52.46
CA PRO A 1196 -25.60 3.73 -51.95
C PRO A 1196 -26.86 4.58 -52.15
N VAL A 1197 -27.19 5.47 -51.20
CA VAL A 1197 -28.36 6.38 -51.29
C VAL A 1197 -28.06 7.77 -50.72
N LYS A 1198 -28.10 8.77 -51.63
CA LYS A 1198 -28.37 10.22 -51.44
C LYS A 1198 -27.40 11.09 -50.63
N VAL A 1199 -26.63 11.90 -51.35
CA VAL A 1199 -26.10 13.21 -50.89
C VAL A 1199 -26.63 14.40 -51.72
N ASP A 1200 -27.19 14.16 -52.92
CA ASP A 1200 -27.66 15.18 -53.89
C ASP A 1200 -28.96 15.93 -53.49
N ARG A 1201 -29.02 16.50 -52.29
CA ARG A 1201 -30.14 17.37 -51.85
C ARG A 1201 -29.74 18.56 -50.95
N PHE A 1202 -28.45 18.89 -50.90
CA PHE A 1202 -27.92 20.06 -50.18
C PHE A 1202 -27.10 21.04 -51.04
N LEU A 1203 -26.97 20.72 -52.34
CA LEU A 1203 -26.66 21.66 -53.42
C LEU A 1203 -27.98 22.05 -54.11
#